data_AF-A0A832YKP4-F1
#
_entry.id   AF-A0A832YKP4-F1
#
_cell.length_a   1.000
_cell.length_b   1.000
_cell.length_c   1.000
_cell.angle_alpha   90.00
_cell.angle_beta   90.00
_cell.angle_gamma   90.00
#
_symmetry.space_group_name_H-M   'P 1'
#
loop_
_entity.id
_entity.type
_entity.pdbx_description
1 polymer ?
#
loop_
_entity_poly.entity_id
_entity_poly.type
_entity_poly.pdbx_seq_one_letter_code
_entity_poly.pdbx_strand_id
1 'polypeptide(L)'
;MNKNSSLAYSTMRLGCIILTLFMLTTTIPLATPVVADSRSSHSGSQNTVVEQFGTGFDETIIATATNSLNKPRDLQFHPGQTDDLWVANRATDSITIIHDAGKTSQWTENRDDAYSNHFMEEVSSFAFGQYSNEHDWIFATAQETRNTYDGQQAANNFMGPALWPSDLSEFAMVNQQAGGKLGSHLDMLHESPNGMGIAHDSGNAYWYFDGYYGNLVYYDFQSDHNTGGEDHDDGIVRRYTEVSLNRQGWVPGHMILDKSTAKLYISNTGSGNILWVDTDSADGFTPTTAGQMDGELAEYSNAYGVDFGTFATEPTRPSGIALYNNTLFVSDNYDAKIYAYDLQGNLLDSISTNANSIMGLEIGPEGHLWYVDGFLNRVVRIDPFDDVDGDGVADENDNCLTVANSGQDDFDGDGEGDLCDIDDDNDTVVDSLEDCQFGETGWTSTVSTDYDGDGCRDSSEDSDDDNDGVDDDSDDCAKGMLGWLGDASTDHDGDGCQDDGEDLDDDNDSLCDTSASDGDCSIAWPGFDRCAKGATGWISSIINDIDRDGCRDSTEDDNDDDDAYDDVDDWCSTYYGTSNQGVYVGCTDSDGDGWADLEDLYPLEPSQWADGDDDGYGDNTSGVDGDDCPTKTGTSTADLLGCPDDDGDTRSDSGDAFPNDYTQWNDSDDDNFGDNWADSSWDAERVPLGIGMRITEAIRPDACPTVAGDSILDRYGCLDSDSDGWSDEGDAFPEDSTQWADTDGDGYGDEAFGNLADECPTLPGNSTLDRLGCPDTDGDGWSDDADAFTRNPDAWSDGDGDGWADQNGTEISDDCPLKAGNSTIDLSGCIDSDEDGYSDDGDFYPKDAMRWQQEEESAMLWYIAIPILLIILALGLTLVIRRKEDTGSKFAQTPPPDLPAAPPGLIAPGMPAMPPMPAMPAMPTQAPLVPAPGAMPVATLAPAAVPIATPAPSATPTLEVELMSTENALDSLLSPAPSVEPASTETIATETIAPVTTTPTTSTGPQIPAEGLPNGWTMEQWNYYGEDWLKARNQL
;
A
#
# COMPACT_ATOMS: atom_id res chain seq x y z
N MET A 1 7.96 24.83 -35.32
CA MET A 1 7.21 25.88 -36.07
C MET A 1 6.12 25.22 -36.92
N ASN A 2 4.93 25.83 -37.01
CA ASN A 2 3.81 25.58 -37.96
C ASN A 2 3.45 24.11 -38.29
N LYS A 3 2.35 23.56 -37.74
CA LYS A 3 0.91 23.81 -38.06
C LYS A 3 0.36 23.14 -39.34
N ASN A 4 -0.37 22.05 -39.10
CA ASN A 4 -1.77 21.78 -39.49
C ASN A 4 -2.22 21.67 -40.96
N SER A 5 -2.70 20.46 -41.29
CA SER A 5 -4.05 20.17 -41.89
C SER A 5 -4.30 20.54 -43.38
N SER A 6 -5.14 19.87 -44.18
CA SER A 6 -6.48 19.29 -43.91
C SER A 6 -7.13 18.65 -45.17
N LEU A 7 -8.10 17.73 -45.01
CA LEU A 7 -9.21 17.35 -45.95
C LEU A 7 -8.88 16.71 -47.35
N ALA A 8 -9.74 15.95 -48.05
CA ALA A 8 -10.89 15.04 -47.71
C ALA A 8 -11.49 14.41 -49.02
N TYR A 9 -12.61 13.66 -48.90
CA TYR A 9 -13.55 13.18 -49.97
C TYR A 9 -13.13 11.92 -50.80
N SER A 10 -13.99 10.93 -51.15
CA SER A 10 -15.41 10.67 -50.78
C SER A 10 -15.98 9.29 -51.22
N THR A 11 -16.81 8.67 -50.37
CA THR A 11 -18.06 7.87 -50.65
C THR A 11 -18.13 6.73 -51.70
N MET A 12 -18.72 5.59 -51.29
CA MET A 12 -20.07 5.16 -51.75
C MET A 12 -20.79 4.24 -50.74
N ARG A 13 -22.03 3.77 -51.03
CA ARG A 13 -23.05 3.35 -50.03
C ARG A 13 -23.75 1.99 -50.30
N LEU A 14 -23.97 1.22 -49.22
CA LEU A 14 -25.20 0.51 -48.76
C LEU A 14 -25.97 -0.50 -49.69
N GLY A 15 -26.38 -1.69 -49.18
CA GLY A 15 -27.40 -2.53 -49.90
C GLY A 15 -27.66 -4.03 -49.57
N CYS A 16 -27.98 -4.41 -48.32
CA CYS A 16 -28.87 -5.53 -47.86
C CYS A 16 -29.10 -6.89 -48.63
N ILE A 17 -28.85 -8.02 -47.91
CA ILE A 17 -29.82 -9.11 -47.50
C ILE A 17 -30.04 -10.45 -48.31
N ILE A 18 -29.82 -11.59 -47.58
CA ILE A 18 -30.44 -12.96 -47.60
C ILE A 18 -29.92 -14.16 -48.47
N LEU A 19 -29.57 -15.26 -47.75
CA LEU A 19 -29.52 -16.74 -48.04
C LEU A 19 -28.73 -17.28 -49.27
N THR A 20 -28.06 -18.46 -49.25
CA THR A 20 -28.12 -19.68 -48.41
C THR A 20 -26.76 -20.43 -48.25
N LEU A 21 -26.50 -21.02 -47.06
CA LEU A 21 -25.97 -22.39 -46.76
C LEU A 21 -24.98 -23.05 -47.77
N PHE A 22 -23.76 -23.48 -47.42
CA PHE A 22 -23.42 -24.65 -46.57
C PHE A 22 -21.89 -24.76 -46.34
N MET A 23 -21.41 -25.24 -45.16
CA MET A 23 -20.09 -25.87 -44.80
C MET A 23 -18.78 -25.36 -45.48
N LEU A 24 -17.65 -25.13 -44.79
CA LEU A 24 -17.10 -25.78 -43.60
C LEU A 24 -15.98 -24.89 -43.00
N THR A 25 -15.88 -24.72 -41.68
CA THR A 25 -14.79 -24.00 -41.02
C THR A 25 -14.36 -24.69 -39.73
N THR A 26 -13.11 -25.11 -39.64
CA THR A 26 -12.46 -25.50 -38.37
C THR A 26 -11.99 -24.24 -37.65
N THR A 27 -12.64 -23.91 -36.54
CA THR A 27 -12.20 -22.84 -35.63
C THR A 27 -11.07 -23.36 -34.74
N ILE A 28 -9.90 -22.75 -34.83
CA ILE A 28 -8.92 -22.77 -33.74
C ILE A 28 -9.40 -21.72 -32.73
N PRO A 29 -9.63 -22.05 -31.45
CA PRO A 29 -9.85 -21.03 -30.44
C PRO A 29 -8.54 -20.26 -30.24
N LEU A 30 -8.59 -18.94 -30.16
CA LEU A 30 -7.51 -18.19 -29.51
C LEU A 30 -7.71 -18.41 -28.01
N ALA A 31 -6.72 -18.98 -27.34
CA ALA A 31 -6.58 -18.76 -25.91
C ALA A 31 -6.26 -17.27 -25.71
N THR A 32 -7.03 -16.61 -24.85
CA THR A 32 -6.58 -15.37 -24.21
C THR A 32 -5.51 -15.73 -23.18
N PRO A 33 -4.42 -14.96 -23.04
CA PRO A 33 -3.51 -15.17 -21.93
C PRO A 33 -4.27 -14.92 -20.63
N VAL A 34 -4.18 -15.88 -19.69
CA VAL A 34 -4.38 -15.58 -18.28
C VAL A 34 -3.20 -14.71 -17.86
N VAL A 35 -3.46 -13.61 -17.16
CA VAL A 35 -2.42 -12.86 -16.47
C VAL A 35 -2.35 -13.46 -15.08
N ALA A 36 -1.31 -14.27 -14.84
CA ALA A 36 -0.90 -14.60 -13.48
C ALA A 36 -0.23 -13.36 -12.87
N ASP A 37 -0.51 -13.09 -11.61
CA ASP A 37 0.02 -11.95 -10.85
C ASP A 37 0.22 -12.42 -9.41
N SER A 38 1.35 -12.02 -8.81
CA SER A 38 1.73 -12.17 -7.39
C SER A 38 1.21 -13.40 -6.63
N ARG A 39 2.06 -14.44 -6.53
CA ARG A 39 1.88 -15.61 -5.65
C ARG A 39 1.92 -15.23 -4.16
N SER A 40 1.14 -15.95 -3.35
CA SER A 40 0.87 -15.62 -1.94
C SER A 40 1.50 -16.65 -1.00
N SER A 41 2.40 -16.22 -0.09
CA SER A 41 3.20 -17.15 0.72
C SER A 41 2.45 -17.77 1.91
N HIS A 42 2.68 -19.07 2.13
CA HIS A 42 2.08 -19.83 3.23
C HIS A 42 2.76 -19.50 4.57
N SER A 43 1.97 -19.34 5.64
CA SER A 43 2.47 -18.95 6.97
C SER A 43 1.90 -19.83 8.10
N GLY A 44 1.87 -21.14 7.85
CA GLY A 44 1.41 -22.17 8.78
C GLY A 44 2.55 -23.03 9.32
N SER A 45 2.44 -23.50 10.57
CA SER A 45 3.37 -24.46 11.15
C SER A 45 2.64 -25.62 11.82
N GLN A 46 2.95 -26.83 11.37
CA GLN A 46 2.54 -28.14 11.89
C GLN A 46 1.14 -28.68 11.54
N ASN A 47 1.14 -29.54 10.50
CA ASN A 47 0.56 -30.89 10.52
C ASN A 47 -0.93 -31.10 10.18
N THR A 48 -1.67 -30.11 9.67
CA THR A 48 -2.95 -30.34 8.98
C THR A 48 -3.11 -29.41 7.77
N VAL A 49 -2.78 -29.93 6.58
CA VAL A 49 -3.12 -29.27 5.30
C VAL A 49 -4.64 -29.11 5.21
N VAL A 50 -5.10 -27.88 4.94
CA VAL A 50 -6.50 -27.59 4.69
C VAL A 50 -6.76 -27.72 3.19
N GLU A 51 -7.67 -28.62 2.80
CA GLU A 51 -7.98 -28.95 1.39
C GLU A 51 -8.32 -27.73 0.52
N GLN A 52 -8.88 -26.68 1.12
CA GLN A 52 -9.24 -25.42 0.46
C GLN A 52 -8.07 -24.44 0.28
N PHE A 53 -6.94 -24.68 0.93
CA PHE A 53 -5.74 -23.83 0.92
C PHE A 53 -4.53 -24.49 0.25
N GLY A 54 -4.47 -25.83 0.19
CA GLY A 54 -3.32 -26.57 -0.32
C GLY A 54 -2.11 -26.47 0.61
N THR A 55 -0.92 -26.74 0.08
CA THR A 55 0.32 -26.21 0.65
C THR A 55 0.78 -24.96 -0.11
N GLY A 56 0.55 -24.92 -1.42
CA GLY A 56 0.53 -23.71 -2.26
C GLY A 56 -0.84 -23.47 -2.91
N PHE A 57 -1.07 -22.28 -3.48
CA PHE A 57 -2.29 -21.97 -4.24
C PHE A 57 -2.13 -20.81 -5.25
N ASP A 58 -2.93 -20.85 -6.31
CA ASP A 58 -3.12 -19.75 -7.26
C ASP A 58 -4.40 -18.93 -6.96
N GLU A 59 -4.37 -17.62 -7.25
CA GLU A 59 -5.52 -16.71 -7.11
C GLU A 59 -6.19 -16.42 -8.48
N THR A 60 -7.07 -17.31 -8.94
CA THR A 60 -7.76 -17.14 -10.23
C THR A 60 -8.83 -16.04 -10.18
N ILE A 61 -8.63 -14.95 -10.93
CA ILE A 61 -9.64 -13.89 -11.11
C ILE A 61 -10.77 -14.40 -12.04
N ILE A 62 -11.97 -14.52 -11.47
CA ILE A 62 -13.18 -15.04 -12.15
C ILE A 62 -13.93 -13.93 -12.89
N ALA A 63 -14.10 -12.78 -12.24
CA ALA A 63 -14.88 -11.66 -12.73
C ALA A 63 -14.35 -10.34 -12.16
N THR A 64 -14.59 -9.23 -12.86
CA THR A 64 -14.12 -7.88 -12.52
C THR A 64 -15.23 -6.85 -12.69
N ALA A 65 -14.95 -5.56 -12.44
CA ALA A 65 -15.87 -4.46 -12.77
C ALA A 65 -16.40 -4.50 -14.22
N THR A 66 -15.64 -5.06 -15.17
CA THR A 66 -16.09 -5.23 -16.57
C THR A 66 -17.26 -6.21 -16.74
N ASN A 67 -17.53 -7.05 -15.72
CA ASN A 67 -18.66 -7.96 -15.65
C ASN A 67 -19.91 -7.35 -15.00
N SER A 68 -19.90 -6.04 -14.69
CA SER A 68 -20.92 -5.29 -13.91
C SER A 68 -20.78 -5.40 -12.39
N LEU A 69 -19.63 -5.85 -11.86
CA LEU A 69 -19.36 -5.77 -10.42
C LEU A 69 -19.12 -4.32 -9.98
N ASN A 70 -19.82 -3.85 -8.95
CA ASN A 70 -19.63 -2.50 -8.39
C ASN A 70 -19.83 -2.49 -6.87
N LYS A 71 -18.72 -2.30 -6.14
CA LYS A 71 -18.59 -2.56 -4.71
C LYS A 71 -19.30 -3.86 -4.29
N PRO A 72 -18.91 -5.00 -4.90
CA PRO A 72 -19.46 -6.30 -4.55
C PRO A 72 -19.22 -6.62 -3.06
N ARG A 73 -20.12 -7.38 -2.45
CA ARG A 73 -20.15 -7.64 -0.99
C ARG A 73 -20.22 -9.11 -0.64
N ASP A 74 -21.05 -9.85 -1.34
CA ASP A 74 -21.39 -11.24 -1.01
C ASP A 74 -21.52 -12.06 -2.28
N LEU A 75 -21.28 -13.37 -2.19
CA LEU A 75 -21.29 -14.28 -3.32
C LEU A 75 -21.81 -15.65 -2.88
N GLN A 76 -22.76 -16.24 -3.61
CA GLN A 76 -23.28 -17.59 -3.33
C GLN A 76 -23.61 -18.33 -4.63
N PHE A 77 -23.32 -19.63 -4.67
CA PHE A 77 -23.70 -20.49 -5.79
C PHE A 77 -25.18 -20.89 -5.73
N HIS A 78 -25.87 -20.82 -6.87
CA HIS A 78 -27.30 -21.11 -6.91
C HIS A 78 -27.59 -22.60 -6.61
N PRO A 79 -28.35 -22.96 -5.55
CA PRO A 79 -28.44 -24.36 -5.10
C PRO A 79 -29.10 -25.33 -6.10
N GLY A 80 -29.90 -24.83 -7.04
CA GLY A 80 -30.46 -25.62 -8.14
C GLY A 80 -29.61 -25.66 -9.41
N GLN A 81 -28.61 -24.78 -9.53
CA GLN A 81 -27.84 -24.49 -10.74
C GLN A 81 -26.39 -24.21 -10.30
N THR A 82 -25.70 -25.24 -9.81
CA THR A 82 -24.47 -25.12 -8.99
C THR A 82 -23.25 -24.51 -9.67
N ASP A 83 -23.34 -24.20 -10.97
CA ASP A 83 -22.31 -23.54 -11.75
C ASP A 83 -22.60 -22.03 -11.94
N ASP A 84 -23.78 -21.55 -11.53
CA ASP A 84 -24.17 -20.14 -11.57
C ASP A 84 -23.82 -19.47 -10.23
N LEU A 85 -22.85 -18.56 -10.26
CA LEU A 85 -22.45 -17.77 -9.10
C LEU A 85 -23.21 -16.42 -9.09
N TRP A 86 -23.91 -16.13 -8.01
CA TRP A 86 -24.63 -14.87 -7.81
C TRP A 86 -23.81 -13.97 -6.89
N VAL A 87 -23.71 -12.67 -7.20
CA VAL A 87 -22.86 -11.69 -6.50
C VAL A 87 -23.63 -10.41 -6.22
N ALA A 88 -23.71 -10.00 -4.96
CA ALA A 88 -24.42 -8.79 -4.54
C ALA A 88 -23.55 -7.53 -4.68
N ASN A 89 -24.03 -6.54 -5.45
CA ASN A 89 -23.37 -5.25 -5.68
C ASN A 89 -23.98 -4.16 -4.80
N ARG A 90 -23.22 -3.65 -3.83
CA ARG A 90 -23.66 -2.56 -2.95
C ARG A 90 -23.99 -1.27 -3.71
N ALA A 91 -23.16 -0.90 -4.68
CA ALA A 91 -23.20 0.42 -5.30
C ALA A 91 -24.06 0.49 -6.58
N THR A 92 -24.87 -0.53 -6.83
CA THR A 92 -25.91 -0.56 -7.89
C THR A 92 -27.16 -1.33 -7.46
N ASP A 93 -27.27 -1.72 -6.19
CA ASP A 93 -28.48 -2.31 -5.59
C ASP A 93 -29.00 -3.53 -6.37
N SER A 94 -28.05 -4.33 -6.90
CA SER A 94 -28.28 -5.32 -7.94
C SER A 94 -27.50 -6.61 -7.70
N ILE A 95 -27.92 -7.70 -8.34
CA ILE A 95 -27.19 -8.97 -8.36
C ILE A 95 -26.53 -9.19 -9.73
N THR A 96 -25.21 -9.33 -9.78
CA THR A 96 -24.52 -9.87 -10.96
C THR A 96 -24.51 -11.39 -10.89
N ILE A 97 -24.93 -12.04 -11.98
CA ILE A 97 -24.96 -13.49 -12.14
C ILE A 97 -23.87 -13.88 -13.13
N ILE A 98 -23.00 -14.80 -12.70
CA ILE A 98 -21.90 -15.37 -13.46
C ILE A 98 -22.26 -16.82 -13.78
N HIS A 99 -22.78 -17.06 -14.98
CA HIS A 99 -23.15 -18.39 -15.46
C HIS A 99 -21.91 -19.17 -15.90
N ASP A 100 -21.90 -20.49 -15.68
CA ASP A 100 -20.75 -21.36 -15.94
C ASP A 100 -19.45 -20.82 -15.28
N ALA A 101 -19.54 -20.38 -14.02
CA ALA A 101 -18.45 -19.68 -13.31
C ALA A 101 -17.16 -20.52 -13.23
N GLY A 102 -16.03 -19.89 -13.56
CA GLY A 102 -14.72 -20.53 -13.65
C GLY A 102 -14.52 -21.45 -14.85
N LYS A 103 -15.44 -21.48 -15.83
CA LYS A 103 -15.40 -22.38 -17.00
C LYS A 103 -15.22 -21.62 -18.31
N THR A 104 -14.74 -22.32 -19.34
CA THR A 104 -14.53 -21.73 -20.68
C THR A 104 -15.80 -21.32 -21.44
N SER A 105 -16.99 -21.61 -20.89
CA SER A 105 -18.29 -21.12 -21.37
C SER A 105 -18.86 -19.96 -20.55
N GLN A 106 -18.13 -19.43 -19.57
CA GLN A 106 -18.59 -18.37 -18.66
C GLN A 106 -19.14 -17.14 -19.39
N TRP A 107 -20.27 -16.63 -18.90
CA TRP A 107 -20.84 -15.35 -19.31
C TRP A 107 -21.62 -14.70 -18.16
N THR A 108 -21.86 -13.40 -18.23
CA THR A 108 -22.39 -12.62 -17.10
C THR A 108 -23.57 -11.74 -17.48
N GLU A 109 -24.57 -11.63 -16.60
CA GLU A 109 -25.66 -10.65 -16.68
C GLU A 109 -25.92 -10.00 -15.30
N ASN A 110 -26.41 -8.76 -15.28
CA ASN A 110 -26.76 -8.05 -14.04
C ASN A 110 -28.28 -7.91 -13.92
N ARG A 111 -28.80 -8.10 -12.71
CA ARG A 111 -30.22 -8.06 -12.34
C ARG A 111 -30.48 -6.90 -11.39
N ASP A 112 -31.12 -5.87 -11.92
CA ASP A 112 -31.44 -4.59 -11.28
C ASP A 112 -32.97 -4.43 -11.31
N ASP A 113 -33.61 -4.31 -10.14
CA ASP A 113 -35.06 -4.20 -10.00
C ASP A 113 -35.47 -2.73 -9.88
N ALA A 114 -36.53 -2.32 -10.56
CA ALA A 114 -37.03 -0.94 -10.58
C ALA A 114 -37.52 -0.39 -9.21
N TYR A 115 -37.49 -1.20 -8.15
CA TYR A 115 -37.75 -0.81 -6.75
C TYR A 115 -36.60 -1.26 -5.81
N SER A 116 -35.41 -1.55 -6.35
CA SER A 116 -34.18 -1.89 -5.60
C SER A 116 -33.92 -0.88 -4.47
N ASN A 117 -34.18 0.41 -4.72
CA ASN A 117 -34.07 1.50 -3.74
C ASN A 117 -34.81 1.31 -2.40
N HIS A 118 -35.75 0.36 -2.31
CA HIS A 118 -36.36 -0.02 -1.04
C HIS A 118 -36.02 -1.45 -0.63
N PHE A 119 -36.02 -2.39 -1.58
CA PHE A 119 -35.92 -3.81 -1.28
C PHE A 119 -34.47 -4.36 -1.32
N MET A 120 -33.51 -3.62 -1.88
CA MET A 120 -32.10 -4.01 -2.06
C MET A 120 -31.08 -2.87 -1.84
N GLU A 121 -31.51 -1.66 -1.46
CA GLU A 121 -30.67 -0.48 -1.20
C GLU A 121 -29.47 -0.81 -0.29
N GLU A 122 -28.25 -0.53 -0.77
CA GLU A 122 -27.00 -0.76 -0.06
C GLU A 122 -26.80 -2.24 0.37
N VAL A 123 -27.25 -3.20 -0.46
CA VAL A 123 -27.20 -4.64 -0.14
C VAL A 123 -25.82 -5.11 0.37
N SER A 124 -25.80 -5.65 1.59
CA SER A 124 -24.58 -6.14 2.26
C SER A 124 -24.35 -7.63 2.05
N SER A 125 -25.42 -8.41 1.98
CA SER A 125 -25.41 -9.87 1.94
C SER A 125 -26.76 -10.43 1.50
N PHE A 126 -26.77 -11.70 1.12
CA PHE A 126 -27.97 -12.46 0.80
C PHE A 126 -27.86 -13.90 1.30
N ALA A 127 -28.94 -14.67 1.23
CA ALA A 127 -28.92 -16.09 1.56
C ALA A 127 -29.93 -16.85 0.71
N PHE A 128 -29.48 -17.86 -0.04
CA PHE A 128 -30.40 -18.81 -0.66
C PHE A 128 -31.15 -19.64 0.39
N GLY A 129 -32.45 -19.79 0.17
CA GLY A 129 -33.38 -20.43 1.10
C GLY A 129 -33.78 -21.84 0.67
N GLN A 130 -35.08 -22.03 0.40
CA GLN A 130 -35.64 -23.33 0.05
C GLN A 130 -36.22 -23.32 -1.38
N TYR A 131 -36.12 -24.46 -2.07
CA TYR A 131 -36.84 -24.70 -3.32
C TYR A 131 -38.37 -24.52 -3.17
N SER A 132 -38.94 -23.73 -4.08
CA SER A 132 -40.36 -23.50 -4.32
C SER A 132 -40.77 -24.06 -5.68
N ASN A 133 -42.03 -24.47 -5.83
CA ASN A 133 -42.55 -24.94 -7.13
C ASN A 133 -43.01 -23.79 -8.03
N GLU A 134 -42.99 -22.54 -7.53
CA GLU A 134 -43.43 -21.34 -8.24
C GLU A 134 -42.27 -20.39 -8.58
N HIS A 135 -41.23 -20.31 -7.73
CA HIS A 135 -40.18 -19.28 -7.76
C HIS A 135 -38.74 -19.82 -7.92
N ASP A 136 -38.60 -21.07 -8.39
CA ASP A 136 -37.37 -21.91 -8.32
C ASP A 136 -36.80 -22.02 -6.89
N TRP A 137 -35.77 -21.27 -6.51
CA TRP A 137 -35.36 -21.12 -5.10
C TRP A 137 -35.74 -19.73 -4.61
N ILE A 138 -36.21 -19.62 -3.37
CA ILE A 138 -36.27 -18.29 -2.74
C ILE A 138 -34.89 -17.91 -2.22
N PHE A 139 -34.59 -16.62 -2.16
CA PHE A 139 -33.47 -16.06 -1.38
C PHE A 139 -33.94 -14.83 -0.64
N ALA A 140 -33.21 -14.40 0.39
CA ALA A 140 -33.47 -13.13 1.08
C ALA A 140 -32.20 -12.26 1.15
N THR A 141 -32.37 -10.95 1.17
CA THR A 141 -31.29 -9.95 1.22
C THR A 141 -31.23 -9.22 2.56
N ALA A 142 -30.05 -8.71 2.91
CA ALA A 142 -29.85 -7.71 3.96
C ALA A 142 -29.26 -6.42 3.39
N GLN A 143 -29.78 -5.29 3.85
CA GLN A 143 -29.64 -3.97 3.23
C GLN A 143 -28.94 -3.02 4.23
N GLU A 144 -27.76 -2.49 3.90
CA GLU A 144 -26.89 -1.77 4.85
C GLU A 144 -27.32 -0.30 5.14
N THR A 145 -28.62 -0.04 4.95
CA THR A 145 -29.26 1.28 4.92
C THR A 145 -30.27 1.46 6.06
N ARG A 146 -30.67 2.72 6.29
CA ARG A 146 -31.75 3.12 7.19
C ARG A 146 -33.07 3.42 6.47
N ASN A 147 -33.25 2.86 5.27
CA ASN A 147 -34.31 3.16 4.30
C ASN A 147 -34.30 4.65 3.92
N THR A 148 -33.43 4.97 2.97
CA THR A 148 -33.24 6.31 2.40
C THR A 148 -33.77 6.44 0.97
N TYR A 149 -34.16 5.34 0.33
CA TYR A 149 -34.61 5.30 -1.07
C TYR A 149 -33.56 5.87 -2.03
N ASP A 150 -32.30 5.44 -1.93
CA ASP A 150 -31.11 5.96 -2.63
C ASP A 150 -30.90 7.45 -2.34
N GLY A 151 -31.10 7.85 -1.08
CA GLY A 151 -31.06 9.25 -0.64
C GLY A 151 -32.28 10.10 -1.07
N GLN A 152 -33.27 9.55 -1.79
CA GLN A 152 -34.49 10.28 -2.19
C GLN A 152 -35.36 10.70 -0.99
N GLN A 153 -35.16 10.12 0.20
CA GLN A 153 -35.86 10.47 1.44
C GLN A 153 -34.94 10.45 2.67
N ALA A 154 -35.31 11.19 3.71
CA ALA A 154 -34.60 11.14 4.99
C ALA A 154 -34.80 9.78 5.70
N ALA A 155 -33.69 9.20 6.16
CA ALA A 155 -33.60 7.89 6.85
C ALA A 155 -34.69 7.67 7.91
N ASN A 156 -35.64 6.78 7.62
CA ASN A 156 -36.83 6.56 8.45
C ASN A 156 -36.78 5.30 9.34
N ASN A 157 -35.69 4.51 9.26
CA ASN A 157 -35.46 3.22 9.95
C ASN A 157 -36.40 2.06 9.53
N PHE A 158 -37.26 2.24 8.54
CA PHE A 158 -38.18 1.24 8.02
C PHE A 158 -37.50 0.36 6.96
N MET A 159 -36.42 -0.32 7.36
CA MET A 159 -35.66 -1.29 6.55
C MET A 159 -35.59 -2.64 7.27
N GLY A 160 -35.48 -3.73 6.53
CA GLY A 160 -35.30 -5.09 7.04
C GLY A 160 -35.25 -6.09 5.88
N PRO A 161 -35.17 -7.40 6.14
CA PRO A 161 -34.96 -8.37 5.09
C PRO A 161 -36.10 -8.39 4.06
N ALA A 162 -35.72 -8.49 2.78
CA ALA A 162 -36.64 -8.69 1.66
C ALA A 162 -36.43 -10.09 1.06
N LEU A 163 -37.53 -10.73 0.66
CA LEU A 163 -37.58 -12.06 0.08
C LEU A 163 -37.73 -11.97 -1.44
N TRP A 164 -37.08 -12.86 -2.19
CA TRP A 164 -36.97 -12.80 -3.64
C TRP A 164 -37.09 -14.18 -4.31
N PRO A 165 -37.55 -14.26 -5.58
CA PRO A 165 -37.48 -15.47 -6.39
C PRO A 165 -36.10 -15.60 -7.03
N SER A 166 -35.62 -16.82 -7.30
CA SER A 166 -34.42 -17.04 -8.13
C SER A 166 -34.74 -17.37 -9.59
N ASP A 167 -36.02 -17.64 -9.92
CA ASP A 167 -36.44 -17.84 -11.31
C ASP A 167 -36.06 -16.61 -12.15
N LEU A 168 -35.14 -16.83 -13.09
CA LEU A 168 -34.55 -15.82 -13.96
C LEU A 168 -35.55 -15.16 -14.91
N SER A 169 -36.80 -15.64 -14.98
CA SER A 169 -37.90 -14.99 -15.70
C SER A 169 -38.78 -14.09 -14.81
N GLU A 170 -38.61 -14.14 -13.48
CA GLU A 170 -39.32 -13.30 -12.51
C GLU A 170 -38.42 -12.24 -11.87
N PHE A 171 -37.24 -12.64 -11.36
CA PHE A 171 -36.32 -11.76 -10.63
C PHE A 171 -35.79 -10.61 -11.49
N ALA A 172 -35.96 -9.37 -11.03
CA ALA A 172 -35.69 -8.12 -11.76
C ALA A 172 -36.41 -8.01 -13.13
N MET A 173 -37.42 -8.84 -13.40
CA MET A 173 -38.05 -8.99 -14.72
C MET A 173 -39.57 -8.79 -14.70
N VAL A 174 -40.23 -9.07 -13.57
CA VAL A 174 -41.68 -8.93 -13.38
C VAL A 174 -42.01 -7.66 -12.58
N ASN A 175 -43.12 -7.00 -12.91
CA ASN A 175 -43.62 -5.73 -12.34
C ASN A 175 -42.71 -4.49 -12.46
N GLN A 176 -41.70 -4.51 -13.34
CA GLN A 176 -40.68 -3.45 -13.54
C GLN A 176 -41.20 -2.12 -14.13
N GLN A 177 -42.47 -1.76 -13.91
CA GLN A 177 -43.09 -0.53 -14.42
C GLN A 177 -43.57 0.38 -13.29
N ALA A 178 -43.14 1.65 -13.35
CA ALA A 178 -43.45 2.69 -12.37
C ALA A 178 -44.97 2.87 -12.16
N GLY A 179 -45.38 2.94 -10.88
CA GLY A 179 -46.80 3.03 -10.50
C GLY A 179 -47.59 1.74 -10.73
N GLY A 180 -46.91 0.60 -10.83
CA GLY A 180 -47.50 -0.74 -10.86
C GLY A 180 -47.43 -1.43 -9.50
N LYS A 181 -47.27 -2.77 -9.52
CA LYS A 181 -46.80 -3.55 -8.37
C LYS A 181 -45.33 -3.21 -8.07
N LEU A 182 -44.90 -3.44 -6.83
CA LEU A 182 -43.57 -3.07 -6.30
C LEU A 182 -42.48 -4.09 -6.70
N GLY A 183 -42.17 -4.18 -7.99
CA GLY A 183 -41.05 -4.99 -8.47
C GLY A 183 -41.23 -6.51 -8.31
N SER A 184 -40.12 -7.24 -8.27
CA SER A 184 -40.11 -8.71 -8.26
C SER A 184 -40.01 -9.36 -6.87
N HIS A 185 -39.87 -8.58 -5.79
CA HIS A 185 -39.80 -9.09 -4.41
C HIS A 185 -41.05 -9.90 -4.03
N LEU A 186 -40.90 -10.94 -3.20
CA LEU A 186 -41.96 -11.83 -2.76
C LEU A 186 -42.58 -11.43 -1.42
N ASP A 187 -41.79 -10.80 -0.54
CA ASP A 187 -42.16 -10.37 0.82
C ASP A 187 -41.11 -9.37 1.39
N MET A 188 -41.46 -8.59 2.40
CA MET A 188 -40.51 -7.74 3.15
C MET A 188 -41.00 -7.47 4.57
N LEU A 189 -40.11 -7.63 5.56
CA LEU A 189 -40.38 -7.37 6.98
C LEU A 189 -39.36 -6.36 7.51
N HIS A 190 -39.81 -5.38 8.28
CA HIS A 190 -39.03 -4.15 8.50
C HIS A 190 -38.32 -4.15 9.87
N GLU A 191 -37.88 -2.97 10.29
CA GLU A 191 -37.38 -2.64 11.64
C GLU A 191 -35.97 -3.11 12.02
N SER A 192 -35.21 -3.69 11.10
CA SER A 192 -33.77 -3.99 11.28
C SER A 192 -32.91 -3.27 10.22
N PRO A 193 -32.81 -1.92 10.30
CA PRO A 193 -31.94 -1.14 9.43
C PRO A 193 -30.45 -1.42 9.68
N ASN A 194 -29.63 -1.05 8.70
CA ASN A 194 -28.22 -1.43 8.60
C ASN A 194 -28.05 -2.95 8.70
N GLY A 195 -28.76 -3.70 7.86
CA GLY A 195 -28.62 -5.15 7.76
C GLY A 195 -27.21 -5.54 7.35
N MET A 196 -26.51 -6.31 8.18
CA MET A 196 -25.09 -6.65 7.95
C MET A 196 -24.86 -8.05 7.38
N GLY A 197 -25.83 -8.95 7.61
CA GLY A 197 -25.67 -10.38 7.42
C GLY A 197 -27.03 -11.07 7.49
N ILE A 198 -27.21 -12.12 6.68
CA ILE A 198 -28.40 -12.95 6.68
C ILE A 198 -28.03 -14.41 6.48
N ALA A 199 -28.75 -15.34 7.12
CA ALA A 199 -28.56 -16.78 6.97
C ALA A 199 -29.90 -17.52 6.95
N HIS A 200 -30.06 -18.49 6.04
CA HIS A 200 -31.31 -19.24 5.95
C HIS A 200 -31.50 -20.22 7.11
N ASP A 201 -32.67 -20.19 7.74
CA ASP A 201 -33.10 -21.18 8.72
C ASP A 201 -33.83 -22.35 8.04
N SER A 202 -35.11 -22.17 7.74
CA SER A 202 -36.01 -23.19 7.19
C SER A 202 -37.25 -22.55 6.55
N GLY A 203 -37.79 -23.13 5.47
CA GLY A 203 -38.92 -22.51 4.75
C GLY A 203 -38.61 -21.08 4.32
N ASN A 204 -39.47 -20.13 4.70
CA ASN A 204 -39.29 -18.69 4.49
C ASN A 204 -38.72 -17.99 5.75
N ALA A 205 -37.93 -18.67 6.58
CA ALA A 205 -37.32 -18.13 7.79
C ALA A 205 -35.80 -17.91 7.67
N TYR A 206 -35.33 -16.81 8.23
CA TYR A 206 -33.95 -16.33 8.15
C TYR A 206 -33.50 -15.69 9.47
N TRP A 207 -32.22 -15.88 9.78
CA TRP A 207 -31.51 -15.16 10.82
C TRP A 207 -30.89 -13.90 10.22
N TYR A 208 -31.00 -12.76 10.91
CA TYR A 208 -30.63 -11.44 10.41
C TYR A 208 -29.82 -10.66 11.45
N PHE A 209 -28.73 -10.03 11.00
CA PHE A 209 -27.89 -9.14 11.80
C PHE A 209 -28.39 -7.69 11.63
N ASP A 210 -29.15 -7.22 12.63
CA ASP A 210 -29.57 -5.83 12.80
C ASP A 210 -28.41 -4.97 13.29
N GLY A 211 -27.72 -4.30 12.36
CA GLY A 211 -26.56 -3.45 12.62
C GLY A 211 -26.89 -2.03 13.11
N TYR A 212 -28.16 -1.69 13.33
CA TYR A 212 -28.57 -0.41 13.90
C TYR A 212 -28.92 -0.52 15.39
N TYR A 213 -29.72 -1.52 15.79
CA TYR A 213 -30.01 -1.78 17.19
C TYR A 213 -29.05 -2.79 17.83
N GLY A 214 -28.19 -3.46 17.04
CA GLY A 214 -27.10 -4.32 17.53
C GLY A 214 -27.56 -5.68 18.07
N ASN A 215 -28.55 -6.30 17.44
CA ASN A 215 -29.15 -7.56 17.90
C ASN A 215 -29.12 -8.63 16.79
N LEU A 216 -29.12 -9.89 17.21
CA LEU A 216 -29.60 -10.96 16.34
C LEU A 216 -31.14 -10.93 16.26
N VAL A 217 -31.71 -11.14 15.08
CA VAL A 217 -33.16 -11.21 14.86
C VAL A 217 -33.50 -12.44 14.01
N TYR A 218 -34.57 -13.15 14.37
CA TYR A 218 -35.18 -14.20 13.53
C TYR A 218 -36.41 -13.60 12.85
N TYR A 219 -36.44 -13.68 11.52
CA TYR A 219 -37.57 -13.31 10.67
C TYR A 219 -38.14 -14.57 10.03
N ASP A 220 -39.46 -14.65 9.92
CA ASP A 220 -40.17 -15.73 9.24
C ASP A 220 -41.37 -15.12 8.51
N PHE A 221 -41.27 -15.06 7.19
CA PHE A 221 -42.24 -14.44 6.29
C PHE A 221 -43.54 -15.26 6.13
N GLN A 222 -43.65 -16.44 6.76
CA GLN A 222 -44.81 -17.34 6.65
C GLN A 222 -45.31 -17.62 5.21
N SER A 223 -46.23 -16.82 4.67
CA SER A 223 -46.85 -17.00 3.36
C SER A 223 -46.62 -15.77 2.47
N ASP A 224 -45.71 -15.88 1.51
CA ASP A 224 -45.41 -14.80 0.58
C ASP A 224 -46.64 -14.24 -0.16
N HIS A 225 -46.60 -12.95 -0.49
CA HIS A 225 -47.68 -12.26 -1.20
C HIS A 225 -47.53 -12.29 -2.73
N ASN A 226 -46.59 -13.10 -3.24
CA ASN A 226 -46.14 -13.16 -4.63
C ASN A 226 -45.55 -11.83 -5.15
N THR A 227 -44.81 -11.88 -6.27
CA THR A 227 -44.04 -10.75 -6.85
C THR A 227 -44.71 -9.37 -6.73
N GLY A 228 -44.11 -8.43 -5.98
CA GLY A 228 -44.53 -7.02 -5.84
C GLY A 228 -45.87 -6.79 -5.14
N GLY A 229 -46.19 -7.55 -4.09
CA GLY A 229 -47.31 -7.28 -3.17
C GLY A 229 -46.99 -6.22 -2.09
N GLU A 230 -47.82 -6.22 -1.03
CA GLU A 230 -47.80 -5.27 0.11
C GLU A 230 -48.44 -5.89 1.39
N ASP A 231 -48.58 -7.23 1.48
CA ASP A 231 -49.41 -7.94 2.48
C ASP A 231 -48.58 -8.95 3.27
N HIS A 232 -47.99 -8.48 4.38
CA HIS A 232 -47.08 -9.23 5.27
C HIS A 232 -47.60 -9.36 6.72
N ASP A 233 -48.93 -9.20 6.90
CA ASP A 233 -49.65 -9.22 8.19
C ASP A 233 -49.46 -10.54 8.99
N ASP A 234 -49.06 -11.65 8.35
CA ASP A 234 -48.81 -12.93 9.02
C ASP A 234 -47.34 -13.18 9.41
N GLY A 235 -46.45 -12.22 9.17
CA GLY A 235 -45.04 -12.29 9.51
C GLY A 235 -44.74 -12.47 11.01
N ILE A 236 -43.62 -13.13 11.29
CA ILE A 236 -43.11 -13.44 12.64
C ILE A 236 -41.72 -12.84 12.82
N VAL A 237 -41.55 -11.98 13.83
CA VAL A 237 -40.29 -11.31 14.16
C VAL A 237 -39.92 -11.58 15.62
N ARG A 238 -38.72 -12.14 15.85
CA ARG A 238 -38.21 -12.47 17.20
C ARG A 238 -36.83 -11.86 17.42
N ARG A 239 -36.71 -10.92 18.36
CA ARG A 239 -35.46 -10.20 18.67
C ARG A 239 -34.69 -10.89 19.82
N TYR A 240 -33.44 -11.26 19.56
CA TYR A 240 -32.56 -11.97 20.50
C TYR A 240 -31.69 -10.96 21.25
N THR A 241 -32.30 -10.09 22.05
CA THR A 241 -31.66 -8.94 22.69
C THR A 241 -30.66 -9.26 23.81
N GLU A 242 -30.33 -10.54 23.99
CA GLU A 242 -29.21 -11.00 24.83
C GLU A 242 -27.92 -11.14 24.00
N VAL A 243 -28.03 -11.36 22.68
CA VAL A 243 -26.93 -11.47 21.72
C VAL A 243 -26.60 -10.07 21.18
N SER A 244 -25.55 -9.45 21.72
CA SER A 244 -25.06 -8.14 21.29
C SER A 244 -24.15 -8.28 20.06
N LEU A 245 -24.56 -7.67 18.95
CA LEU A 245 -23.78 -7.58 17.72
C LEU A 245 -23.34 -6.12 17.49
N ASN A 246 -22.10 -5.90 17.05
CA ASN A 246 -21.60 -4.56 16.69
C ASN A 246 -21.25 -4.51 15.21
N ARG A 247 -21.67 -3.45 14.51
CA ARG A 247 -21.39 -3.18 13.10
C ARG A 247 -20.09 -2.38 12.95
N GLN A 248 -19.15 -2.84 12.11
CA GLN A 248 -18.36 -1.90 11.30
C GLN A 248 -19.17 -1.52 10.06
N GLY A 249 -19.25 -0.22 9.76
CA GLY A 249 -19.87 0.22 8.52
C GLY A 249 -19.05 -0.22 7.31
N TRP A 250 -19.73 -0.61 6.24
CA TRP A 250 -19.11 -1.05 4.99
C TRP A 250 -18.26 -2.32 5.09
N VAL A 251 -18.48 -3.17 6.11
CA VAL A 251 -17.95 -4.55 6.18
C VAL A 251 -19.09 -5.50 6.57
N PRO A 252 -19.47 -6.46 5.71
CA PRO A 252 -20.63 -7.31 5.96
C PRO A 252 -20.34 -8.30 7.08
N GLY A 253 -21.29 -8.45 8.00
CA GLY A 253 -21.23 -9.38 9.12
C GLY A 253 -21.91 -10.69 8.75
N HIS A 254 -21.35 -11.43 7.80
CA HIS A 254 -21.96 -12.65 7.29
C HIS A 254 -22.19 -13.70 8.40
N MET A 255 -23.17 -14.57 8.15
CA MET A 255 -23.60 -15.58 9.11
C MET A 255 -23.85 -16.92 8.40
N ILE A 256 -23.61 -18.03 9.09
CA ILE A 256 -23.93 -19.36 8.54
C ILE A 256 -24.45 -20.31 9.63
N LEU A 257 -25.52 -21.04 9.31
CA LEU A 257 -26.21 -21.93 10.25
C LEU A 257 -25.81 -23.39 9.99
N ASP A 258 -25.12 -24.02 10.95
CA ASP A 258 -24.98 -25.46 10.99
C ASP A 258 -26.32 -26.10 11.41
N LYS A 259 -27.13 -26.43 10.39
CA LYS A 259 -28.44 -27.09 10.54
C LYS A 259 -28.35 -28.51 11.12
N SER A 260 -27.14 -29.04 11.35
CA SER A 260 -26.93 -30.34 12.02
C SER A 260 -26.71 -30.20 13.54
N THR A 261 -26.26 -29.03 14.02
CA THR A 261 -26.02 -28.74 15.44
C THR A 261 -26.86 -27.59 16.01
N ALA A 262 -27.67 -26.94 15.18
CA ALA A 262 -28.42 -25.72 15.52
C ALA A 262 -27.52 -24.54 15.93
N LYS A 263 -26.28 -24.49 15.40
CA LYS A 263 -25.34 -23.39 15.67
C LYS A 263 -25.25 -22.40 14.52
N LEU A 264 -25.69 -21.18 14.78
CA LEU A 264 -25.44 -20.02 13.94
C LEU A 264 -24.08 -19.43 14.28
N TYR A 265 -23.16 -19.36 13.31
CA TYR A 265 -21.89 -18.64 13.42
C TYR A 265 -22.04 -17.25 12.80
N ILE A 266 -21.43 -16.22 13.41
CA ILE A 266 -21.66 -14.80 13.08
C ILE A 266 -20.33 -14.04 13.06
N SER A 267 -20.02 -13.40 11.94
CA SER A 267 -18.94 -12.40 11.83
C SER A 267 -19.35 -11.10 12.53
N ASN A 268 -18.93 -10.91 13.78
CA ASN A 268 -19.26 -9.74 14.60
C ASN A 268 -18.28 -8.60 14.29
N THR A 269 -18.39 -8.04 13.07
CA THR A 269 -17.41 -7.13 12.43
C THR A 269 -16.92 -6.02 13.35
N GLY A 270 -17.83 -5.36 14.08
CA GLY A 270 -17.57 -4.26 15.00
C GLY A 270 -16.80 -4.62 16.28
N SER A 271 -16.59 -5.92 16.53
CA SER A 271 -16.03 -6.43 17.79
C SER A 271 -14.74 -7.23 17.63
N GLY A 272 -14.26 -7.49 16.41
CA GLY A 272 -13.08 -8.34 16.17
C GLY A 272 -13.23 -9.76 16.75
N ASN A 273 -14.37 -10.42 16.48
CA ASN A 273 -14.58 -11.82 16.88
C ASN A 273 -15.65 -12.52 16.04
N ILE A 274 -15.64 -13.84 16.12
CA ILE A 274 -16.75 -14.70 15.68
C ILE A 274 -17.57 -15.09 16.89
N LEU A 275 -18.90 -15.00 16.78
CA LEU A 275 -19.83 -15.55 17.77
C LEU A 275 -20.45 -16.86 17.28
N TRP A 276 -20.86 -17.70 18.23
CA TRP A 276 -21.80 -18.80 17.99
C TRP A 276 -23.05 -18.61 18.84
N VAL A 277 -24.22 -18.96 18.29
CA VAL A 277 -25.52 -18.95 18.98
C VAL A 277 -26.20 -20.31 18.76
N ASP A 278 -26.73 -20.92 19.81
CA ASP A 278 -27.60 -22.10 19.71
C ASP A 278 -29.04 -21.63 19.45
N THR A 279 -29.53 -21.87 18.23
CA THR A 279 -30.81 -21.32 17.74
C THR A 279 -32.03 -21.97 18.39
N ASP A 280 -31.89 -23.19 18.92
CA ASP A 280 -32.96 -23.97 19.57
C ASP A 280 -33.00 -23.77 21.10
N SER A 281 -32.00 -23.08 21.67
CA SER A 281 -31.77 -22.99 23.12
C SER A 281 -32.78 -22.17 23.93
N ALA A 282 -33.51 -21.24 23.29
CA ALA A 282 -34.24 -20.17 23.97
C ALA A 282 -35.29 -20.67 25.00
N ASP A 283 -35.14 -20.25 26.26
CA ASP A 283 -36.04 -20.55 27.39
C ASP A 283 -37.49 -20.05 27.12
N GLY A 284 -37.63 -19.03 26.28
CA GLY A 284 -38.90 -18.69 25.61
C GLY A 284 -38.96 -17.30 24.97
N PHE A 285 -40.18 -16.92 24.58
CA PHE A 285 -40.47 -15.65 23.90
C PHE A 285 -41.47 -14.80 24.69
N THR A 286 -41.25 -13.48 24.74
CA THR A 286 -42.13 -12.49 25.40
C THR A 286 -42.66 -11.50 24.37
N PRO A 287 -43.98 -11.50 24.06
CA PRO A 287 -44.57 -10.55 23.13
C PRO A 287 -44.38 -9.10 23.56
N THR A 288 -44.08 -8.23 22.59
CA THR A 288 -43.86 -6.79 22.79
C THR A 288 -44.43 -6.01 21.60
N THR A 289 -44.55 -4.69 21.74
CA THR A 289 -44.87 -3.74 20.65
C THR A 289 -43.95 -2.51 20.74
N ALA A 290 -42.77 -2.68 21.32
CA ALA A 290 -41.75 -1.65 21.46
C ALA A 290 -40.61 -1.98 20.50
N GLY A 291 -40.39 -1.11 19.52
CA GLY A 291 -39.65 -1.41 18.28
C GLY A 291 -40.60 -1.42 17.08
N GLN A 292 -41.75 -2.08 17.25
CA GLN A 292 -42.72 -2.33 16.18
C GLN A 292 -43.14 -1.08 15.38
N MET A 293 -42.96 -1.16 14.06
CA MET A 293 -43.39 -0.21 13.03
C MET A 293 -44.41 -0.84 12.07
N ASP A 294 -44.32 -2.13 11.81
CA ASP A 294 -45.30 -2.87 10.98
C ASP A 294 -46.68 -2.95 11.67
N GLY A 295 -47.76 -2.75 10.90
CA GLY A 295 -49.07 -2.35 11.40
C GLY A 295 -49.86 -3.44 12.15
N GLU A 296 -49.96 -4.63 11.54
CA GLU A 296 -50.29 -5.89 12.20
C GLU A 296 -49.18 -6.91 11.83
N LEU A 297 -48.90 -7.86 12.73
CA LEU A 297 -47.96 -8.98 12.54
C LEU A 297 -48.50 -10.17 13.35
N ALA A 298 -48.22 -11.41 12.94
CA ALA A 298 -48.65 -12.59 13.68
C ALA A 298 -47.93 -12.75 15.01
N GLU A 299 -46.62 -12.44 15.06
CA GLU A 299 -45.83 -12.41 16.28
C GLU A 299 -44.75 -11.32 16.23
N TYR A 300 -44.70 -10.48 17.26
CA TYR A 300 -43.55 -9.64 17.56
C TYR A 300 -43.10 -9.88 19.00
N SER A 301 -41.89 -10.41 19.20
CA SER A 301 -41.44 -10.88 20.52
C SER A 301 -39.94 -10.72 20.78
N ASN A 302 -39.56 -10.69 22.06
CA ASN A 302 -38.17 -10.81 22.49
C ASN A 302 -37.91 -12.24 23.00
N ALA A 303 -36.82 -12.85 22.54
CA ALA A 303 -36.28 -14.09 23.10
C ALA A 303 -35.54 -13.81 24.43
N TYR A 304 -35.43 -14.82 25.29
CA TYR A 304 -34.64 -14.76 26.52
C TYR A 304 -34.12 -16.14 26.93
N GLY A 305 -33.01 -16.15 27.68
CA GLY A 305 -32.34 -17.37 28.11
C GLY A 305 -31.81 -18.17 26.92
N VAL A 306 -30.95 -17.53 26.12
CA VAL A 306 -30.34 -18.10 24.91
C VAL A 306 -28.89 -18.50 25.23
N ASP A 307 -28.47 -19.70 24.79
CA ASP A 307 -27.07 -20.14 24.91
C ASP A 307 -26.26 -19.63 23.71
N PHE A 308 -25.26 -18.79 23.97
CA PHE A 308 -24.33 -18.23 22.97
C PHE A 308 -22.96 -17.96 23.58
N GLY A 309 -21.97 -17.67 22.74
CA GLY A 309 -20.64 -17.25 23.17
C GLY A 309 -19.72 -16.87 22.03
N THR A 310 -18.50 -16.47 22.37
CA THR A 310 -17.42 -16.30 21.39
C THR A 310 -16.95 -17.66 20.88
N PHE A 311 -16.62 -17.71 19.59
CA PHE A 311 -16.08 -18.88 18.88
C PHE A 311 -14.58 -18.72 18.61
N ALA A 312 -14.19 -17.59 18.01
CA ALA A 312 -12.81 -17.23 17.63
C ALA A 312 -12.57 -15.72 17.86
N THR A 313 -11.31 -15.32 18.03
CA THR A 313 -10.87 -13.95 18.38
C THR A 313 -9.61 -13.48 17.66
N GLU A 314 -9.08 -14.31 16.76
CA GLU A 314 -7.89 -14.07 15.96
C GLU A 314 -8.13 -13.02 14.85
N PRO A 315 -9.31 -12.97 14.18
CA PRO A 315 -9.61 -11.95 13.18
C PRO A 315 -9.89 -10.57 13.82
N THR A 316 -9.19 -9.56 13.36
CA THR A 316 -9.35 -8.14 13.69
C THR A 316 -10.66 -7.55 13.13
N ARG A 317 -11.02 -7.86 11.89
CA ARG A 317 -12.24 -7.36 11.22
C ARG A 317 -12.92 -8.47 10.39
N PRO A 318 -13.44 -9.53 11.06
CA PRO A 318 -14.05 -10.67 10.39
C PRO A 318 -15.25 -10.26 9.54
N SER A 319 -15.40 -10.88 8.36
CA SER A 319 -16.34 -10.48 7.31
C SER A 319 -17.13 -11.67 6.76
N GLY A 320 -16.63 -12.33 5.71
CA GLY A 320 -17.22 -13.51 5.08
C GLY A 320 -17.06 -14.75 5.95
N ILE A 321 -18.02 -15.67 5.85
CA ILE A 321 -18.05 -16.91 6.62
C ILE A 321 -18.64 -18.05 5.80
N ALA A 322 -17.92 -19.16 5.70
CA ALA A 322 -18.36 -20.36 4.97
C ALA A 322 -18.13 -21.61 5.83
N LEU A 323 -18.94 -22.66 5.62
CA LEU A 323 -18.94 -23.87 6.44
C LEU A 323 -18.94 -25.12 5.55
N TYR A 324 -17.86 -25.88 5.59
CA TYR A 324 -17.67 -27.05 4.72
C TYR A 324 -16.92 -28.16 5.44
N ASN A 325 -17.41 -29.41 5.36
CA ASN A 325 -16.79 -30.60 5.95
C ASN A 325 -16.36 -30.49 7.44
N ASN A 326 -17.10 -29.73 8.25
CA ASN A 326 -16.79 -29.39 9.65
C ASN A 326 -15.59 -28.45 9.88
N THR A 327 -15.13 -27.78 8.83
CA THR A 327 -14.25 -26.60 8.89
C THR A 327 -15.08 -25.33 8.70
N LEU A 328 -14.85 -24.32 9.54
CA LEU A 328 -15.43 -22.98 9.41
C LEU A 328 -14.35 -22.05 8.84
N PHE A 329 -14.62 -21.49 7.66
CA PHE A 329 -13.77 -20.52 6.99
C PHE A 329 -14.25 -19.11 7.31
N VAL A 330 -13.32 -18.21 7.61
CA VAL A 330 -13.58 -16.83 8.00
C VAL A 330 -12.60 -15.91 7.27
N SER A 331 -13.10 -14.92 6.53
CA SER A 331 -12.23 -13.87 5.99
C SER A 331 -12.10 -12.71 6.95
N ASP A 332 -10.93 -12.09 6.98
CA ASP A 332 -10.72 -10.81 7.62
C ASP A 332 -10.60 -9.71 6.56
N ASN A 333 -11.33 -8.63 6.78
CA ASN A 333 -11.39 -7.48 5.89
C ASN A 333 -10.26 -6.46 6.15
N TYR A 334 -9.48 -6.62 7.23
CA TYR A 334 -8.40 -5.71 7.62
C TYR A 334 -7.02 -6.13 7.10
N ASP A 335 -6.65 -7.40 7.23
CA ASP A 335 -5.32 -7.93 6.84
C ASP A 335 -5.35 -8.90 5.66
N ALA A 336 -6.49 -9.02 4.98
CA ALA A 336 -6.71 -9.85 3.79
C ALA A 336 -6.40 -11.35 3.97
N LYS A 337 -6.58 -11.86 5.20
CA LYS A 337 -6.40 -13.28 5.51
C LYS A 337 -7.71 -14.06 5.48
N ILE A 338 -7.55 -15.37 5.26
CA ILE A 338 -8.63 -16.35 5.34
C ILE A 338 -8.20 -17.43 6.34
N TYR A 339 -8.95 -17.55 7.42
CA TYR A 339 -8.69 -18.44 8.55
C TYR A 339 -9.60 -19.66 8.47
N ALA A 340 -9.06 -20.85 8.76
CA ALA A 340 -9.81 -22.11 8.84
C ALA A 340 -9.83 -22.64 10.28
N TYR A 341 -11.01 -22.91 10.83
CA TYR A 341 -11.21 -23.42 12.20
C TYR A 341 -11.93 -24.76 12.23
N ASP A 342 -11.64 -25.60 13.23
CA ASP A 342 -12.55 -26.69 13.59
C ASP A 342 -13.80 -26.16 14.32
N LEU A 343 -14.90 -26.93 14.35
CA LEU A 343 -16.11 -26.55 15.10
C LEU A 343 -15.95 -26.58 16.64
N GLN A 344 -14.72 -26.59 17.17
CA GLN A 344 -14.41 -26.38 18.58
C GLN A 344 -13.77 -25.00 18.83
N GLY A 345 -13.46 -24.25 17.76
CA GLY A 345 -12.83 -22.93 17.82
C GLY A 345 -11.30 -22.99 17.81
N ASN A 346 -10.69 -24.13 17.47
CA ASN A 346 -9.25 -24.20 17.27
C ASN A 346 -8.93 -23.77 15.83
N LEU A 347 -8.00 -22.84 15.65
CA LEU A 347 -7.41 -22.53 14.35
C LEU A 347 -6.69 -23.77 13.82
N LEU A 348 -6.96 -24.13 12.57
CA LEU A 348 -6.29 -25.20 11.83
C LEU A 348 -5.17 -24.63 10.96
N ASP A 349 -5.47 -23.56 10.23
CA ASP A 349 -4.57 -22.93 9.25
C ASP A 349 -5.06 -21.51 8.87
N SER A 350 -4.21 -20.71 8.23
CA SER A 350 -4.59 -19.41 7.65
C SER A 350 -3.70 -18.98 6.49
N ILE A 351 -4.32 -18.62 5.37
CA ILE A 351 -3.63 -18.02 4.20
C ILE A 351 -3.76 -16.49 4.19
N SER A 352 -2.80 -15.82 3.57
CA SER A 352 -2.87 -14.39 3.21
C SER A 352 -3.13 -14.30 1.70
N THR A 353 -3.92 -13.34 1.24
CA THR A 353 -4.26 -13.19 -0.20
C THR A 353 -3.79 -11.85 -0.74
N ASN A 354 -3.72 -11.69 -2.07
CA ASN A 354 -3.45 -10.39 -2.70
C ASN A 354 -4.69 -9.44 -2.73
N ALA A 355 -5.70 -9.68 -1.89
CA ALA A 355 -6.94 -8.91 -1.83
C ALA A 355 -6.78 -7.60 -1.04
N ASN A 356 -7.37 -6.51 -1.53
CA ASN A 356 -7.36 -5.23 -0.79
C ASN A 356 -8.47 -5.14 0.28
N SER A 357 -9.55 -5.93 0.13
CA SER A 357 -10.69 -5.91 1.06
C SER A 357 -11.60 -7.11 0.86
N ILE A 358 -11.33 -8.23 1.55
CA ILE A 358 -12.17 -9.43 1.44
C ILE A 358 -13.55 -9.17 2.06
N MET A 359 -14.60 -9.44 1.31
CA MET A 359 -15.99 -9.35 1.74
C MET A 359 -16.54 -10.76 2.01
N GLY A 360 -17.54 -11.24 1.27
CA GLY A 360 -18.12 -12.59 1.39
C GLY A 360 -17.18 -13.72 0.98
N LEU A 361 -17.53 -14.93 1.46
CA LEU A 361 -16.88 -16.22 1.20
C LEU A 361 -17.92 -17.28 0.84
N GLU A 362 -17.60 -18.19 -0.07
CA GLU A 362 -18.38 -19.40 -0.34
C GLU A 362 -17.46 -20.57 -0.74
N ILE A 363 -17.91 -21.81 -0.53
CA ILE A 363 -17.28 -23.00 -1.11
C ILE A 363 -18.06 -23.42 -2.36
N GLY A 364 -17.41 -23.29 -3.51
CA GLY A 364 -18.03 -23.50 -4.82
C GLY A 364 -17.89 -24.92 -5.38
N PRO A 365 -18.05 -25.07 -6.70
CA PRO A 365 -17.76 -26.31 -7.42
C PRO A 365 -16.39 -26.89 -7.07
N GLU A 366 -16.32 -28.22 -7.08
CA GLU A 366 -15.10 -29.02 -6.86
C GLU A 366 -14.43 -28.84 -5.47
N GLY A 367 -14.97 -27.99 -4.59
CA GLY A 367 -14.51 -27.81 -3.22
C GLY A 367 -13.60 -26.59 -3.01
N HIS A 368 -13.39 -25.78 -4.06
CA HIS A 368 -12.61 -24.54 -4.01
C HIS A 368 -13.28 -23.47 -3.14
N LEU A 369 -12.47 -22.62 -2.51
CA LEU A 369 -12.93 -21.43 -1.81
C LEU A 369 -12.95 -20.22 -2.76
N TRP A 370 -14.02 -19.43 -2.70
CA TRP A 370 -14.25 -18.26 -3.54
C TRP A 370 -14.52 -17.05 -2.65
N TYR A 371 -14.02 -15.87 -3.04
CA TYR A 371 -14.23 -14.63 -2.29
C TYR A 371 -14.44 -13.40 -3.17
N VAL A 372 -15.02 -12.36 -2.56
CA VAL A 372 -15.16 -11.03 -3.14
C VAL A 372 -14.05 -10.12 -2.63
N ASP A 373 -13.32 -9.46 -3.53
CA ASP A 373 -12.54 -8.25 -3.21
C ASP A 373 -13.40 -7.02 -3.53
N GLY A 374 -13.96 -6.42 -2.47
CA GLY A 374 -14.89 -5.29 -2.57
C GLY A 374 -14.19 -3.95 -2.86
N PHE A 375 -12.86 -3.89 -2.79
CA PHE A 375 -12.10 -2.69 -3.12
C PHE A 375 -11.79 -2.67 -4.62
N LEU A 376 -11.19 -3.74 -5.16
CA LEU A 376 -10.82 -3.88 -6.58
C LEU A 376 -11.99 -4.33 -7.49
N ASN A 377 -13.18 -4.56 -6.93
CA ASN A 377 -14.39 -4.98 -7.65
C ASN A 377 -14.19 -6.29 -8.44
N ARG A 378 -13.63 -7.32 -7.79
CA ARG A 378 -13.36 -8.63 -8.40
C ARG A 378 -13.88 -9.79 -7.56
N VAL A 379 -14.17 -10.90 -8.24
CA VAL A 379 -14.37 -12.22 -7.62
C VAL A 379 -13.14 -13.07 -7.94
N VAL A 380 -12.60 -13.73 -6.92
CA VAL A 380 -11.41 -14.57 -7.01
C VAL A 380 -11.73 -15.97 -6.47
N ARG A 381 -11.08 -16.98 -7.03
CA ARG A 381 -11.12 -18.39 -6.58
C ARG A 381 -9.71 -18.79 -6.15
N ILE A 382 -9.63 -19.47 -5.01
CA ILE A 382 -8.40 -20.14 -4.56
C ILE A 382 -8.30 -21.49 -5.28
N ASP A 383 -7.20 -21.69 -6.01
CA ASP A 383 -6.85 -22.92 -6.70
C ASP A 383 -5.66 -23.58 -5.99
N PRO A 384 -5.90 -24.45 -4.99
CA PRO A 384 -4.83 -25.07 -4.22
C PRO A 384 -4.08 -26.11 -5.04
N PHE A 385 -2.77 -26.20 -4.81
CA PHE A 385 -1.87 -27.21 -5.35
C PHE A 385 -1.01 -27.85 -4.24
N ASP A 386 -0.42 -28.99 -4.57
CA ASP A 386 0.65 -29.60 -3.78
C ASP A 386 1.96 -28.88 -4.14
N ASP A 387 2.66 -28.43 -3.10
CA ASP A 387 3.92 -27.67 -3.07
C ASP A 387 4.63 -28.11 -1.77
N VAL A 388 5.69 -28.91 -1.87
CA VAL A 388 6.24 -29.66 -0.73
C VAL A 388 7.20 -28.86 0.15
N ASP A 389 7.85 -27.80 -0.35
CA ASP A 389 8.80 -26.99 0.41
C ASP A 389 8.40 -25.51 0.62
N GLY A 390 7.43 -25.00 -0.15
CA GLY A 390 6.80 -23.70 0.05
C GLY A 390 7.36 -22.54 -0.78
N ASP A 391 8.04 -22.82 -1.90
CA ASP A 391 8.57 -21.80 -2.80
C ASP A 391 7.53 -21.18 -3.76
N GLY A 392 6.35 -21.80 -3.87
CA GLY A 392 5.23 -21.37 -4.69
C GLY A 392 5.17 -21.99 -6.09
N VAL A 393 6.07 -22.89 -6.47
CA VAL A 393 5.95 -23.80 -7.61
C VAL A 393 5.14 -25.03 -7.16
N ALA A 394 4.48 -25.71 -8.11
CA ALA A 394 3.64 -26.87 -7.82
C ALA A 394 4.40 -28.17 -8.15
N ASP A 395 4.30 -29.19 -7.29
CA ASP A 395 4.94 -30.51 -7.35
C ASP A 395 5.01 -31.19 -8.75
N GLU A 396 4.07 -30.88 -9.66
CA GLU A 396 4.01 -31.47 -11.02
C GLU A 396 4.73 -30.65 -12.11
N ASN A 397 5.20 -29.44 -11.80
CA ASN A 397 5.99 -28.57 -12.68
C ASN A 397 7.28 -28.09 -12.00
N ASP A 398 7.60 -28.62 -10.83
CA ASP A 398 8.75 -28.27 -10.00
C ASP A 398 9.92 -29.23 -10.29
N ASN A 399 11.06 -28.69 -10.71
CA ASN A 399 12.28 -29.48 -10.92
C ASN A 399 13.07 -29.79 -9.63
N CYS A 400 12.77 -29.12 -8.52
CA CYS A 400 13.41 -29.33 -7.22
C CYS A 400 12.44 -29.54 -6.05
N LEU A 401 11.48 -30.46 -6.22
CA LEU A 401 10.41 -30.97 -5.31
C LEU A 401 10.60 -31.00 -3.77
N THR A 402 11.81 -30.77 -3.23
CA THR A 402 12.06 -30.63 -1.78
C THR A 402 13.12 -29.57 -1.40
N VAL A 403 13.56 -28.74 -2.34
CA VAL A 403 14.58 -27.69 -2.20
C VAL A 403 14.16 -26.43 -2.96
N ALA A 404 13.39 -25.57 -2.28
CA ALA A 404 12.84 -24.31 -2.75
C ALA A 404 13.75 -23.49 -3.70
N ASN A 405 13.40 -23.43 -5.00
CA ASN A 405 14.24 -22.89 -6.07
C ASN A 405 13.50 -21.98 -7.08
N SER A 406 12.49 -21.22 -6.64
CA SER A 406 11.43 -20.51 -7.42
C SER A 406 11.75 -19.78 -8.73
N GLY A 407 13.03 -19.63 -9.13
CA GLY A 407 13.44 -19.32 -10.51
C GLY A 407 13.20 -20.47 -11.49
N GLN A 408 13.33 -21.73 -11.03
CA GLN A 408 13.24 -22.97 -11.83
C GLN A 408 14.25 -22.97 -12.99
N ASP A 409 15.49 -22.64 -12.64
CA ASP A 409 16.65 -22.80 -13.50
C ASP A 409 17.01 -24.31 -13.63
N ASP A 410 17.50 -24.67 -14.81
CA ASP A 410 17.67 -26.02 -15.38
C ASP A 410 18.73 -25.87 -16.48
N PHE A 411 20.01 -25.98 -16.11
CA PHE A 411 21.13 -25.59 -16.98
C PHE A 411 21.31 -26.51 -18.21
N ASP A 412 21.23 -27.83 -18.05
CA ASP A 412 21.44 -28.80 -19.13
C ASP A 412 20.16 -29.21 -19.89
N GLY A 413 18.99 -29.12 -19.24
CA GLY A 413 17.70 -29.56 -19.77
C GLY A 413 17.35 -31.03 -19.52
N ASP A 414 17.93 -31.70 -18.51
CA ASP A 414 17.51 -33.04 -18.04
C ASP A 414 16.11 -33.00 -17.40
N GLY A 415 15.92 -32.07 -16.45
CA GLY A 415 14.67 -31.83 -15.73
C GLY A 415 14.67 -32.15 -14.23
N GLU A 416 15.83 -32.44 -13.62
CA GLU A 416 16.12 -31.99 -12.25
C GLU A 416 16.59 -30.50 -12.33
N GLY A 417 17.33 -29.91 -11.38
CA GLY A 417 17.66 -28.48 -11.50
C GLY A 417 18.67 -27.92 -10.49
N ASP A 418 19.21 -26.73 -10.79
CA ASP A 418 20.46 -26.15 -10.27
C ASP A 418 20.59 -26.00 -8.73
N LEU A 419 19.55 -26.29 -7.94
CA LEU A 419 19.61 -26.32 -6.45
C LEU A 419 19.43 -27.72 -5.84
N CYS A 420 19.20 -28.75 -6.66
CA CYS A 420 18.86 -30.10 -6.21
C CYS A 420 19.41 -31.24 -7.08
N ASP A 421 19.82 -30.95 -8.32
CA ASP A 421 20.75 -31.79 -9.06
C ASP A 421 22.15 -31.75 -8.38
N ILE A 422 23.09 -32.51 -8.95
CA ILE A 422 24.45 -32.71 -8.45
C ILE A 422 25.48 -32.88 -9.58
N ASP A 423 25.11 -32.69 -10.85
CA ASP A 423 25.90 -32.89 -12.09
C ASP A 423 25.35 -31.88 -13.13
N ASP A 424 25.33 -30.59 -12.79
CA ASP A 424 24.52 -29.52 -13.44
C ASP A 424 24.73 -29.35 -14.97
N ASP A 425 25.83 -29.84 -15.55
CA ASP A 425 26.08 -29.84 -17.01
C ASP A 425 26.06 -31.24 -17.69
N ASN A 426 25.85 -32.30 -16.89
CA ASN A 426 25.79 -33.72 -17.26
C ASN A 426 27.09 -34.31 -17.85
N ASP A 427 28.26 -33.76 -17.49
CA ASP A 427 29.59 -34.30 -17.81
C ASP A 427 29.84 -35.71 -17.23
N THR A 428 29.23 -36.03 -16.08
CA THR A 428 29.45 -37.22 -15.24
C THR A 428 30.57 -37.14 -14.18
N VAL A 429 30.99 -35.93 -13.81
CA VAL A 429 31.61 -35.67 -12.48
C VAL A 429 30.50 -35.47 -11.45
N VAL A 430 30.48 -34.39 -10.67
CA VAL A 430 29.41 -33.90 -9.77
C VAL A 430 29.86 -32.55 -9.22
N ASP A 431 29.01 -31.51 -9.17
CA ASP A 431 29.43 -30.11 -8.89
C ASP A 431 30.27 -29.91 -7.62
N SER A 432 30.05 -30.74 -6.59
CA SER A 432 30.90 -30.77 -5.38
C SER A 432 32.36 -31.26 -5.58
N LEU A 433 32.76 -31.53 -6.82
CA LEU A 433 34.08 -31.96 -7.29
C LEU A 433 34.54 -31.23 -8.57
N GLU A 434 33.76 -30.27 -9.08
CA GLU A 434 34.03 -29.47 -10.29
C GLU A 434 34.44 -28.06 -9.91
N ASP A 435 35.39 -27.47 -10.66
CA ASP A 435 35.59 -26.02 -10.65
C ASP A 435 34.71 -25.30 -11.72
N CYS A 436 33.97 -26.05 -12.56
CA CYS A 436 33.16 -25.56 -13.70
C CYS A 436 31.68 -25.99 -13.75
N GLN A 437 30.96 -26.01 -12.63
CA GLN A 437 29.52 -26.37 -12.46
C GLN A 437 28.54 -25.98 -13.61
N PHE A 438 28.84 -24.95 -14.43
CA PHE A 438 28.00 -24.51 -15.55
C PHE A 438 28.77 -24.49 -16.91
N GLY A 439 29.27 -25.65 -17.35
CA GLY A 439 30.13 -25.86 -18.54
C GLY A 439 29.47 -26.09 -19.92
N GLU A 440 30.23 -26.56 -20.92
CA GLU A 440 29.77 -26.84 -22.30
C GLU A 440 29.03 -28.18 -22.41
N THR A 441 27.81 -28.28 -21.86
CA THR A 441 26.92 -29.46 -21.92
C THR A 441 27.10 -30.41 -23.14
N GLY A 442 27.27 -31.71 -22.86
CA GLY A 442 27.18 -32.78 -23.86
C GLY A 442 28.49 -33.37 -24.39
N TRP A 443 29.59 -33.27 -23.62
CA TRP A 443 30.78 -34.12 -23.75
C TRP A 443 30.79 -35.20 -22.65
N THR A 444 31.92 -35.46 -21.98
CA THR A 444 32.09 -36.34 -20.78
C THR A 444 33.55 -36.36 -20.31
N SER A 445 33.81 -36.32 -19.01
CA SER A 445 35.13 -36.47 -18.38
C SER A 445 35.77 -37.84 -18.70
N THR A 446 37.03 -37.81 -19.11
CA THR A 446 37.93 -38.97 -19.29
C THR A 446 39.38 -38.47 -19.35
N VAL A 447 40.39 -39.27 -18.98
CA VAL A 447 41.86 -39.01 -19.13
C VAL A 447 42.42 -38.71 -20.55
N SER A 448 41.57 -38.27 -21.47
CA SER A 448 41.89 -37.67 -22.76
C SER A 448 40.90 -36.58 -23.19
N THR A 449 39.76 -36.43 -22.50
CA THR A 449 38.87 -35.26 -22.50
C THR A 449 39.02 -34.40 -21.25
N ASP A 450 39.85 -34.83 -20.30
CA ASP A 450 39.96 -34.40 -18.91
C ASP A 450 41.08 -35.22 -18.22
N TYR A 451 42.33 -34.73 -18.25
CA TYR A 451 43.55 -35.42 -17.78
C TYR A 451 43.65 -35.53 -16.26
N ASP A 452 43.34 -34.45 -15.54
CA ASP A 452 43.25 -34.34 -14.07
C ASP A 452 42.00 -35.02 -13.51
N GLY A 453 40.80 -34.65 -13.97
CA GLY A 453 39.57 -35.39 -13.73
C GLY A 453 38.48 -34.65 -12.95
N ASP A 454 38.28 -33.35 -13.17
CA ASP A 454 37.27 -32.54 -12.44
C ASP A 454 36.02 -32.16 -13.23
N GLY A 455 35.93 -32.43 -14.54
CA GLY A 455 34.76 -32.05 -15.34
C GLY A 455 34.86 -30.68 -16.03
N CYS A 456 36.03 -30.04 -16.08
CA CYS A 456 36.29 -28.84 -16.88
C CYS A 456 36.96 -29.12 -18.26
N ARG A 457 37.19 -28.09 -19.12
CA ARG A 457 37.43 -28.31 -20.59
C ARG A 457 38.52 -27.49 -21.39
N ASP A 458 39.81 -27.93 -21.46
CA ASP A 458 41.05 -27.35 -22.10
C ASP A 458 41.01 -26.99 -23.58
N SER A 459 39.98 -27.37 -24.33
CA SER A 459 39.78 -26.75 -25.65
C SER A 459 39.19 -25.34 -25.59
N SER A 460 38.61 -24.96 -24.46
CA SER A 460 37.36 -24.18 -24.51
C SER A 460 37.06 -23.31 -23.29
N GLU A 461 37.22 -23.82 -22.07
CA GLU A 461 36.52 -23.25 -20.89
C GLU A 461 37.45 -22.85 -19.74
N ASP A 462 38.68 -23.36 -19.77
CA ASP A 462 39.41 -23.69 -18.56
C ASP A 462 40.92 -23.85 -18.83
N SER A 463 41.80 -23.82 -17.80
CA SER A 463 43.21 -23.44 -18.03
C SER A 463 44.41 -24.02 -17.22
N ASP A 464 44.34 -24.95 -16.26
CA ASP A 464 45.51 -25.65 -15.63
C ASP A 464 45.46 -27.18 -15.80
N ASP A 465 46.38 -27.72 -16.62
CA ASP A 465 46.24 -29.03 -17.28
C ASP A 465 46.50 -30.27 -16.43
N ASP A 466 46.89 -30.13 -15.15
CA ASP A 466 47.07 -31.27 -14.26
C ASP A 466 46.71 -31.07 -12.76
N ASN A 467 46.05 -29.96 -12.44
CA ASN A 467 45.57 -29.55 -11.11
C ASN A 467 46.71 -29.33 -10.11
N ASP A 468 47.76 -28.65 -10.54
CA ASP A 468 48.84 -28.24 -9.66
C ASP A 468 48.60 -26.84 -9.07
N GLY A 469 47.94 -25.95 -9.82
CA GLY A 469 47.62 -24.56 -9.48
C GLY A 469 48.11 -23.52 -10.49
N VAL A 470 48.69 -23.90 -11.64
CA VAL A 470 49.34 -23.01 -12.62
C VAL A 470 48.75 -23.10 -14.03
N ASP A 471 48.19 -21.99 -14.55
CA ASP A 471 47.58 -21.91 -15.90
C ASP A 471 48.55 -22.35 -17.05
N ASP A 472 48.11 -23.19 -18.00
CA ASP A 472 48.67 -23.60 -19.30
C ASP A 472 49.50 -22.56 -20.08
N ASP A 473 49.06 -21.29 -20.05
CA ASP A 473 49.67 -20.17 -20.79
C ASP A 473 50.85 -19.54 -19.98
N SER A 474 51.12 -20.09 -18.77
CA SER A 474 52.14 -19.74 -17.77
C SER A 474 52.98 -20.95 -17.30
N ASP A 475 52.40 -22.16 -17.24
CA ASP A 475 53.08 -23.43 -16.96
C ASP A 475 53.97 -23.86 -18.15
N ASP A 476 55.26 -24.15 -17.91
CA ASP A 476 56.22 -24.54 -18.96
C ASP A 476 56.32 -26.08 -19.15
N CYS A 477 55.62 -26.90 -18.35
CA CYS A 477 55.45 -28.35 -18.51
C CYS A 477 54.02 -28.89 -18.74
N ALA A 478 52.95 -28.19 -18.35
CA ALA A 478 51.59 -28.10 -18.93
C ALA A 478 50.89 -29.39 -19.40
N LYS A 479 51.13 -30.52 -18.72
CA LYS A 479 50.46 -31.85 -18.69
C LYS A 479 51.47 -32.80 -18.02
N GLY A 480 51.96 -32.40 -16.84
CA GLY A 480 53.04 -33.00 -16.07
C GLY A 480 52.62 -34.23 -15.26
N MET A 481 52.87 -34.21 -13.95
CA MET A 481 52.54 -35.30 -13.04
C MET A 481 51.26 -35.01 -12.25
N LEU A 482 50.30 -35.93 -12.28
CA LEU A 482 49.06 -35.78 -11.52
C LEU A 482 49.20 -36.05 -10.01
N GLY A 483 48.57 -35.20 -9.20
CA GLY A 483 48.30 -35.46 -7.77
C GLY A 483 49.38 -35.02 -6.78
N TRP A 484 50.06 -33.93 -7.12
CA TRP A 484 50.78 -33.03 -6.21
C TRP A 484 50.14 -31.63 -6.37
N LEU A 485 50.74 -30.57 -5.83
CA LEU A 485 50.33 -29.18 -6.10
C LEU A 485 51.57 -28.36 -6.39
N GLY A 486 51.44 -27.38 -7.28
CA GLY A 486 52.33 -26.24 -7.53
C GLY A 486 52.43 -25.29 -6.33
N ASP A 487 52.37 -25.84 -5.12
CA ASP A 487 52.63 -25.12 -3.88
C ASP A 487 54.13 -25.10 -3.60
N ALA A 488 54.58 -23.99 -3.00
CA ALA A 488 55.97 -23.62 -2.74
C ALA A 488 56.79 -24.60 -1.86
N SER A 489 56.28 -25.81 -1.60
CA SER A 489 56.98 -26.94 -0.99
C SER A 489 57.24 -28.14 -1.94
N THR A 490 56.72 -28.12 -3.17
CA THR A 490 56.96 -29.15 -4.20
C THR A 490 57.20 -28.65 -5.63
N ASP A 491 56.62 -27.52 -6.03
CA ASP A 491 57.21 -26.61 -7.04
C ASP A 491 57.40 -25.33 -6.26
N HIS A 492 58.66 -25.02 -6.02
CA HIS A 492 58.98 -23.92 -5.15
C HIS A 492 58.72 -22.56 -5.84
N ASP A 493 58.71 -22.48 -7.19
CA ASP A 493 58.66 -21.22 -7.94
C ASP A 493 57.39 -20.88 -8.72
N GLY A 494 56.57 -21.86 -9.06
CA GLY A 494 55.27 -21.67 -9.69
C GLY A 494 55.33 -21.57 -11.21
N ASP A 495 56.26 -22.29 -11.85
CA ASP A 495 56.27 -22.52 -13.30
C ASP A 495 55.60 -23.85 -13.72
N GLY A 496 55.03 -24.58 -12.76
CA GLY A 496 54.27 -25.83 -12.93
C GLY A 496 55.12 -27.09 -12.76
N CYS A 497 56.43 -26.96 -12.48
CA CYS A 497 57.37 -28.08 -12.60
C CYS A 497 58.03 -28.51 -11.27
N GLN A 498 57.70 -29.73 -10.84
CA GLN A 498 58.11 -30.28 -9.53
C GLN A 498 59.63 -30.38 -9.27
N ASP A 499 60.10 -29.64 -8.25
CA ASP A 499 61.41 -29.67 -7.58
C ASP A 499 62.16 -31.02 -7.62
N ASP A 500 61.57 -32.05 -7.00
CA ASP A 500 62.29 -33.26 -6.57
C ASP A 500 62.44 -34.28 -7.74
N GLY A 501 62.08 -33.87 -8.97
CA GLY A 501 62.00 -34.75 -10.13
C GLY A 501 62.07 -34.14 -11.53
N GLU A 502 61.53 -32.94 -11.78
CA GLU A 502 61.33 -32.41 -13.14
C GLU A 502 62.04 -31.08 -13.42
N ASP A 503 62.19 -30.17 -12.44
CA ASP A 503 62.97 -28.91 -12.56
C ASP A 503 64.46 -29.00 -12.06
N LEU A 504 65.25 -27.92 -12.23
CA LEU A 504 66.68 -27.73 -11.93
C LEU A 504 67.12 -26.28 -11.55
N ASP A 505 66.21 -25.32 -11.40
CA ASP A 505 66.44 -23.91 -11.03
C ASP A 505 65.40 -23.45 -10.00
N ASP A 506 65.33 -24.19 -8.88
CA ASP A 506 64.17 -24.37 -8.01
C ASP A 506 63.45 -23.09 -7.49
N ASP A 507 63.93 -21.87 -7.76
CA ASP A 507 63.29 -20.59 -7.38
C ASP A 507 62.99 -19.61 -8.55
N ASN A 508 63.26 -20.03 -9.80
CA ASN A 508 63.33 -19.25 -11.04
C ASN A 508 64.09 -17.91 -10.91
N ASP A 509 65.04 -17.77 -9.97
CA ASP A 509 65.90 -16.59 -9.89
C ASP A 509 66.86 -16.49 -11.11
N SER A 510 66.91 -17.55 -11.92
CA SER A 510 67.79 -17.73 -13.08
C SER A 510 69.28 -17.93 -12.74
N LEU A 511 69.65 -18.45 -11.56
CA LEU A 511 71.04 -18.60 -11.08
C LEU A 511 71.47 -20.03 -10.65
N CYS A 512 70.61 -21.05 -10.78
CA CYS A 512 70.79 -22.48 -10.49
C CYS A 512 71.30 -22.85 -9.07
N ASP A 513 70.55 -23.72 -8.39
CA ASP A 513 70.86 -24.35 -7.09
C ASP A 513 72.24 -25.04 -7.04
N THR A 514 72.68 -25.50 -8.21
CA THR A 514 73.90 -26.27 -8.35
C THR A 514 74.82 -25.71 -9.41
N SER A 515 76.11 -26.07 -9.33
CA SER A 515 77.10 -25.70 -10.36
C SER A 515 76.93 -26.42 -11.73
N ALA A 516 75.70 -26.78 -12.09
CA ALA A 516 75.26 -27.35 -13.36
C ALA A 516 74.09 -26.52 -13.91
N SER A 517 73.87 -26.59 -15.22
CA SER A 517 72.87 -25.83 -15.99
C SER A 517 72.69 -26.57 -17.31
N ASP A 518 71.49 -26.63 -17.85
CA ASP A 518 71.14 -27.46 -19.02
C ASP A 518 70.47 -26.66 -20.16
N GLY A 519 69.58 -25.71 -19.85
CA GLY A 519 68.87 -24.84 -20.77
C GLY A 519 68.83 -23.37 -20.31
N ASP A 520 68.18 -23.14 -19.17
CA ASP A 520 67.55 -21.84 -18.89
C ASP A 520 68.27 -21.04 -17.79
N CYS A 521 68.56 -21.66 -16.65
CA CYS A 521 69.24 -21.04 -15.51
C CYS A 521 70.74 -20.71 -15.71
N SER A 522 71.28 -19.80 -14.88
CA SER A 522 72.65 -19.27 -14.95
C SER A 522 73.53 -19.55 -13.71
N ILE A 523 74.31 -18.62 -13.13
CA ILE A 523 75.16 -18.90 -11.93
C ILE A 523 75.39 -17.64 -11.06
N ALA A 524 75.03 -17.71 -9.77
CA ALA A 524 75.09 -16.62 -8.79
C ALA A 524 76.48 -16.14 -8.33
N TRP A 525 76.50 -15.08 -7.50
CA TRP A 525 77.70 -14.54 -6.85
C TRP A 525 77.74 -14.85 -5.34
N PRO A 526 78.29 -16.02 -4.98
CA PRO A 526 79.73 -16.15 -5.16
C PRO A 526 80.17 -17.35 -6.01
N GLY A 527 79.23 -18.09 -6.62
CA GLY A 527 79.50 -19.15 -7.61
C GLY A 527 78.61 -20.40 -7.51
N PHE A 528 77.53 -20.28 -6.77
CA PHE A 528 76.35 -21.13 -6.56
C PHE A 528 75.35 -20.16 -5.93
N ASP A 529 74.06 -20.26 -6.21
CA ASP A 529 73.10 -19.55 -5.36
C ASP A 529 73.24 -20.08 -3.92
N ARG A 530 73.24 -19.15 -2.96
CA ARG A 530 73.41 -19.44 -1.55
C ARG A 530 72.13 -19.96 -0.89
N CYS A 531 70.99 -19.61 -1.46
CA CYS A 531 69.66 -19.77 -0.91
C CYS A 531 68.80 -20.61 -1.87
N ALA A 532 69.39 -21.75 -2.26
CA ALA A 532 68.93 -22.65 -3.32
C ALA A 532 67.70 -23.42 -2.85
N LYS A 533 66.52 -22.82 -3.09
CA LYS A 533 65.24 -22.87 -2.32
C LYS A 533 65.02 -21.70 -1.35
N GLY A 534 64.99 -20.48 -1.87
CA GLY A 534 64.96 -19.25 -1.08
C GLY A 534 63.55 -18.70 -0.93
N ALA A 535 63.33 -17.53 -1.52
CA ALA A 535 62.01 -17.17 -2.03
C ALA A 535 62.00 -17.35 -3.55
N THR A 536 60.86 -17.19 -4.21
CA THR A 536 60.74 -17.56 -5.63
C THR A 536 59.95 -16.57 -6.49
N GLY A 537 59.86 -16.83 -7.80
CA GLY A 537 59.23 -15.94 -8.77
C GLY A 537 59.99 -14.61 -8.98
N TRP A 538 61.29 -14.59 -8.62
CA TRP A 538 62.10 -13.36 -8.59
C TRP A 538 63.44 -13.53 -9.32
N ILE A 539 63.45 -13.39 -10.66
CA ILE A 539 64.72 -13.35 -11.43
C ILE A 539 65.74 -12.42 -10.76
N SER A 540 66.90 -12.93 -10.34
CA SER A 540 67.77 -12.23 -9.38
C SER A 540 68.26 -10.90 -9.92
N SER A 541 67.94 -9.86 -9.15
CA SER A 541 68.03 -8.48 -9.57
C SER A 541 68.58 -7.57 -8.45
N ILE A 542 68.94 -6.31 -8.75
CA ILE A 542 69.49 -5.37 -7.73
C ILE A 542 68.37 -4.74 -6.85
N ILE A 543 67.35 -5.51 -6.49
CA ILE A 543 66.04 -4.98 -6.04
C ILE A 543 65.36 -5.89 -5.00
N ASN A 544 65.57 -7.19 -5.16
CA ASN A 544 65.05 -8.33 -4.42
C ASN A 544 66.19 -9.15 -3.77
N ASP A 545 67.40 -8.92 -4.27
CA ASP A 545 68.70 -9.36 -3.76
C ASP A 545 69.63 -8.16 -4.02
N ILE A 546 69.51 -7.15 -3.17
CA ILE A 546 70.12 -5.82 -3.29
C ILE A 546 71.66 -5.91 -3.39
N ASP A 547 72.29 -6.89 -2.71
CA ASP A 547 73.72 -7.24 -2.85
C ASP A 547 74.04 -7.99 -4.15
N ARG A 548 73.14 -8.90 -4.59
CA ARG A 548 73.28 -9.92 -5.63
C ARG A 548 74.10 -11.14 -5.28
N ASP A 549 73.78 -11.81 -4.17
CA ASP A 549 74.39 -13.09 -3.81
C ASP A 549 73.52 -14.36 -3.95
N GLY A 550 72.25 -14.16 -4.33
CA GLY A 550 71.23 -15.19 -4.55
C GLY A 550 70.33 -15.40 -3.32
N CYS A 551 70.80 -15.05 -2.12
CA CYS A 551 69.88 -14.87 -1.00
C CYS A 551 69.06 -13.61 -1.18
N ARG A 552 67.73 -13.77 -1.15
CA ARG A 552 66.81 -12.65 -0.97
C ARG A 552 67.05 -12.04 0.40
N ASP A 553 67.74 -10.89 0.39
CA ASP A 553 67.51 -9.73 1.26
C ASP A 553 66.75 -10.12 2.55
N SER A 554 65.42 -9.91 2.53
CA SER A 554 64.44 -9.98 3.61
C SER A 554 64.27 -11.30 4.38
N THR A 555 64.98 -12.35 3.99
CA THR A 555 64.77 -13.71 4.53
C THR A 555 66.06 -14.40 4.95
N GLU A 556 67.20 -14.08 4.30
CA GLU A 556 68.41 -14.90 4.39
C GLU A 556 69.74 -14.12 4.42
N ASP A 557 69.70 -12.78 4.51
CA ASP A 557 70.82 -11.95 5.01
C ASP A 557 70.69 -11.72 6.55
N ASP A 558 71.55 -10.87 7.13
CA ASP A 558 71.43 -10.26 8.48
C ASP A 558 71.69 -8.72 8.37
N ASN A 559 71.25 -8.08 7.27
CA ASN A 559 71.49 -6.67 6.87
C ASN A 559 70.69 -6.33 5.58
N ASP A 560 69.40 -6.65 5.61
CA ASP A 560 68.63 -7.11 4.46
C ASP A 560 68.29 -6.03 3.38
N ASP A 561 68.77 -4.78 3.54
CA ASP A 561 68.58 -3.67 2.59
C ASP A 561 69.82 -2.77 2.35
N ASP A 562 70.94 -3.04 3.04
CA ASP A 562 72.18 -2.22 3.13
C ASP A 562 71.95 -0.72 3.46
N ASP A 563 71.03 -0.38 4.38
CA ASP A 563 70.65 1.00 4.71
C ASP A 563 71.56 1.76 5.74
N ALA A 564 70.98 2.40 6.75
CA ALA A 564 71.60 3.22 7.79
C ALA A 564 71.38 2.64 9.20
N TYR A 565 70.54 1.62 9.38
CA TYR A 565 70.26 0.97 10.66
C TYR A 565 70.39 -0.56 10.57
N ASP A 566 71.49 -1.11 11.09
CA ASP A 566 71.66 -2.56 11.30
C ASP A 566 70.46 -3.14 12.11
N ASP A 567 69.98 -4.36 11.79
CA ASP A 567 68.72 -5.02 12.20
C ASP A 567 68.32 -5.00 13.69
N VAL A 568 69.26 -4.65 14.55
CA VAL A 568 69.17 -4.68 16.01
C VAL A 568 68.92 -3.30 16.64
N ASP A 569 69.10 -2.23 15.85
CA ASP A 569 68.74 -0.85 16.17
C ASP A 569 67.65 -0.30 15.21
N ASP A 570 67.31 -1.01 14.12
CA ASP A 570 66.05 -0.88 13.37
C ASP A 570 64.92 -1.77 13.97
N TRP A 571 63.67 -1.51 13.60
CA TRP A 571 62.50 -2.34 13.92
C TRP A 571 61.90 -3.08 12.71
N CYS A 572 62.23 -2.69 11.48
CA CYS A 572 61.89 -3.38 10.23
C CYS A 572 63.13 -3.44 9.34
N SER A 573 64.14 -4.18 9.83
CA SER A 573 65.48 -4.44 9.29
C SER A 573 65.60 -4.84 7.81
N THR A 574 64.49 -5.00 7.09
CA THR A 574 64.40 -5.64 5.77
C THR A 574 63.78 -4.76 4.69
N TYR A 575 63.50 -3.50 5.01
CA TYR A 575 62.86 -2.55 4.12
C TYR A 575 63.33 -1.12 4.39
N TYR A 576 64.18 -0.60 3.49
CA TYR A 576 64.77 0.76 3.54
C TYR A 576 63.82 1.77 4.19
N GLY A 577 64.16 2.22 5.40
CA GLY A 577 63.17 2.76 6.33
C GLY A 577 63.43 4.20 6.79
N THR A 578 62.38 4.86 7.29
CA THR A 578 62.45 6.29 7.72
C THR A 578 61.67 6.66 8.99
N SER A 579 60.92 5.72 9.58
CA SER A 579 60.16 5.93 10.83
C SER A 579 61.02 6.54 11.93
N ASN A 580 60.46 7.50 12.67
CA ASN A 580 61.24 8.28 13.65
C ASN A 580 60.45 8.83 14.87
N GLN A 581 59.14 8.64 14.94
CA GLN A 581 58.32 8.80 16.15
C GLN A 581 58.08 7.44 16.82
N GLY A 582 57.12 7.36 17.75
CA GLY A 582 56.67 6.10 18.34
C GLY A 582 57.72 5.19 19.02
N VAL A 583 57.49 3.89 18.81
CA VAL A 583 58.15 2.69 19.32
C VAL A 583 58.96 2.00 18.23
N TYR A 584 58.42 1.86 17.02
CA TYR A 584 58.98 1.13 15.88
C TYR A 584 59.85 2.04 15.00
N VAL A 585 60.90 2.62 15.59
CA VAL A 585 61.84 3.51 14.88
C VAL A 585 62.72 2.71 13.92
N GLY A 586 63.00 3.30 12.76
CA GLY A 586 63.79 2.67 11.70
C GLY A 586 62.91 2.24 10.54
N CYS A 587 61.81 1.54 10.85
CA CYS A 587 60.84 0.96 9.92
C CYS A 587 60.44 1.78 8.69
N THR A 588 59.88 1.06 7.72
CA THR A 588 58.95 1.62 6.75
C THR A 588 57.93 2.54 7.44
N ASP A 589 57.74 3.69 6.80
CA ASP A 589 56.96 4.86 7.18
C ASP A 589 56.32 5.25 5.86
N SER A 590 55.29 4.47 5.47
CA SER A 590 54.88 4.28 4.06
C SER A 590 54.44 5.57 3.37
N ASP A 591 54.03 6.56 4.16
CA ASP A 591 53.50 7.84 3.70
C ASP A 591 54.34 9.08 4.12
N GLY A 592 55.23 8.93 5.12
CA GLY A 592 56.16 9.96 5.57
C GLY A 592 55.63 10.91 6.65
N ASP A 593 54.55 10.56 7.37
CA ASP A 593 54.14 11.23 8.61
C ASP A 593 55.27 11.17 9.68
N GLY A 594 55.84 9.98 9.86
CA GLY A 594 56.92 9.69 10.80
C GLY A 594 56.58 8.77 11.98
N TRP A 595 55.31 8.38 12.19
CA TRP A 595 54.99 7.10 12.87
C TRP A 595 55.39 5.91 11.96
N ALA A 596 55.14 4.68 12.41
CA ALA A 596 55.40 3.48 11.64
C ALA A 596 54.12 2.66 11.49
N ASP A 597 53.98 2.05 10.33
CA ASP A 597 52.92 1.13 9.89
C ASP A 597 52.53 0.02 10.91
N LEU A 598 53.33 -0.21 11.96
CA LEU A 598 53.15 -1.22 13.02
C LEU A 598 52.58 -0.70 14.36
N GLU A 599 52.51 0.61 14.57
CA GLU A 599 51.78 1.22 15.70
C GLU A 599 50.79 2.30 15.28
N ASP A 600 50.81 2.65 14.00
CA ASP A 600 49.80 3.45 13.33
C ASP A 600 48.52 2.62 13.12
N LEU A 601 47.35 3.19 13.43
CA LEU A 601 46.06 2.53 13.16
C LEU A 601 45.56 2.71 11.71
N TYR A 602 46.22 3.55 10.92
CA TYR A 602 45.91 3.85 9.52
C TYR A 602 47.17 3.86 8.63
N PRO A 603 47.93 2.73 8.52
CA PRO A 603 49.32 2.64 8.03
C PRO A 603 49.69 3.17 6.62
N LEU A 604 48.75 3.76 5.88
CA LEU A 604 48.92 4.19 4.49
C LEU A 604 48.37 5.61 4.24
N GLU A 605 47.92 6.33 5.28
CA GLU A 605 47.39 7.69 5.15
C GLU A 605 48.10 8.67 6.11
N PRO A 606 48.92 9.63 5.61
CA PRO A 606 49.85 10.49 6.39
C PRO A 606 49.13 11.60 7.18
N SER A 607 47.95 11.29 7.66
CA SER A 607 46.99 12.21 8.23
C SER A 607 46.15 11.58 9.35
N GLN A 608 46.20 10.26 9.53
CA GLN A 608 45.66 9.54 10.68
C GLN A 608 46.76 8.70 11.35
N TRP A 609 46.55 8.31 12.62
CA TRP A 609 47.43 7.37 13.34
C TRP A 609 46.79 6.72 14.57
N ALA A 610 45.53 7.05 14.90
CA ALA A 610 44.84 6.55 16.10
C ALA A 610 43.33 6.53 15.92
N ASP A 611 42.65 5.68 16.69
CA ASP A 611 41.21 5.69 17.02
C ASP A 611 41.14 5.83 18.55
N GLY A 612 40.24 6.69 19.04
CA GLY A 612 40.13 7.08 20.44
C GLY A 612 39.09 6.32 21.28
N ASP A 613 38.14 5.64 20.65
CA ASP A 613 37.05 4.92 21.35
C ASP A 613 36.58 3.58 20.73
N ASP A 614 37.34 3.07 19.76
CA ASP A 614 37.24 1.74 19.13
C ASP A 614 36.02 1.57 18.18
N ASP A 615 35.72 2.59 17.37
CA ASP A 615 34.59 2.58 16.39
C ASP A 615 35.01 2.42 14.92
N GLY A 616 36.27 2.68 14.58
CA GLY A 616 36.84 2.56 13.24
C GLY A 616 37.29 3.87 12.58
N TYR A 617 37.05 5.04 13.17
CA TYR A 617 37.39 6.34 12.58
C TYR A 617 38.56 7.09 13.24
N GLY A 618 39.24 7.91 12.43
CA GLY A 618 40.55 8.46 12.80
C GLY A 618 40.50 9.71 13.69
N ASP A 619 41.18 9.66 14.84
CA ASP A 619 41.26 10.67 15.91
C ASP A 619 41.65 12.09 15.42
N ASN A 620 42.31 12.21 14.25
CA ASN A 620 42.61 13.49 13.62
C ASN A 620 41.49 13.90 12.65
N THR A 621 40.59 14.76 13.13
CA THR A 621 39.46 15.40 12.42
C THR A 621 39.85 16.28 11.20
N SER A 622 41.08 16.14 10.68
CA SER A 622 41.59 16.85 9.50
C SER A 622 42.39 15.96 8.54
N GLY A 623 42.44 14.65 8.79
CA GLY A 623 42.94 13.65 7.86
C GLY A 623 41.85 13.05 6.98
N VAL A 624 42.21 12.02 6.22
CA VAL A 624 41.26 11.15 5.50
C VAL A 624 40.48 10.32 6.52
N ASP A 625 39.18 10.13 6.27
CA ASP A 625 38.23 9.33 7.06
C ASP A 625 38.37 9.52 8.58
N GLY A 626 38.58 10.78 8.98
CA GLY A 626 38.74 11.22 10.36
C GLY A 626 37.41 11.46 11.05
N ASP A 627 37.32 11.02 12.30
CA ASP A 627 36.16 11.16 13.16
C ASP A 627 35.89 12.65 13.48
N ASP A 628 34.62 13.07 13.39
CA ASP A 628 34.12 14.37 13.85
C ASP A 628 33.69 14.35 15.34
N CYS A 629 33.57 13.15 15.92
CA CYS A 629 33.14 12.83 17.28
C CYS A 629 34.18 12.30 18.34
N PRO A 630 35.56 12.32 18.19
CA PRO A 630 36.63 11.51 18.86
C PRO A 630 36.59 11.07 20.35
N THR A 631 35.41 10.76 20.89
CA THR A 631 35.11 10.38 22.28
C THR A 631 33.71 9.76 22.44
N LYS A 632 33.07 9.33 21.34
CA LYS A 632 31.69 8.84 21.23
C LYS A 632 31.52 7.90 20.00
N THR A 633 31.81 6.62 20.19
CA THR A 633 31.48 5.53 19.25
C THR A 633 30.24 5.78 18.40
N GLY A 634 30.42 5.85 17.09
CA GLY A 634 29.40 6.10 16.09
C GLY A 634 29.33 5.05 14.99
N THR A 635 28.45 5.30 14.02
CA THR A 635 28.35 4.52 12.76
C THR A 635 27.98 5.38 11.55
N SER A 636 27.80 6.70 11.72
CA SER A 636 27.44 7.60 10.62
C SER A 636 28.56 7.69 9.58
N THR A 637 28.20 7.56 8.30
CA THR A 637 29.14 7.57 7.16
C THR A 637 28.91 8.71 6.16
N ALA A 638 27.76 9.40 6.25
CA ALA A 638 27.27 10.23 5.15
C ALA A 638 27.38 11.76 5.37
N ASP A 639 27.61 12.25 6.59
CA ASP A 639 27.76 13.68 6.93
C ASP A 639 28.95 13.95 7.87
N LEU A 640 28.76 13.93 9.20
CA LEU A 640 29.80 13.84 10.20
C LEU A 640 30.20 12.38 10.34
N LEU A 641 31.49 12.08 10.22
CA LEU A 641 32.00 10.72 10.24
C LEU A 641 32.26 10.28 11.69
N GLY A 642 32.00 9.01 12.04
CA GLY A 642 32.24 8.48 13.40
C GLY A 642 31.31 9.00 14.50
N CYS A 643 30.18 9.63 14.12
CA CYS A 643 29.19 10.11 15.07
C CYS A 643 28.04 9.10 15.28
N PRO A 644 27.32 9.18 16.43
CA PRO A 644 26.14 8.36 16.68
C PRO A 644 25.05 8.54 15.61
N ASP A 645 24.41 7.42 15.30
CA ASP A 645 23.36 7.19 14.31
C ASP A 645 22.35 6.26 15.01
N ASP A 646 21.26 6.82 15.57
CA ASP A 646 20.33 6.10 16.46
C ASP A 646 19.28 5.23 15.70
N ASP A 647 19.17 5.34 14.36
CA ASP A 647 18.20 4.58 13.54
C ASP A 647 18.77 3.78 12.35
N GLY A 648 19.99 4.08 11.89
CA GLY A 648 20.75 3.28 10.92
C GLY A 648 20.67 3.74 9.46
N ASP A 649 20.26 4.98 9.18
CA ASP A 649 20.20 5.54 7.82
C ASP A 649 21.58 5.92 7.22
N THR A 650 22.65 5.86 8.03
CA THR A 650 24.04 6.30 7.78
C THR A 650 24.37 7.77 8.06
N ARG A 651 23.45 8.56 8.62
CA ARG A 651 23.67 9.96 9.04
C ARG A 651 23.96 10.06 10.52
N SER A 652 24.52 11.20 10.95
CA SER A 652 24.71 11.49 12.38
C SER A 652 23.49 12.17 13.00
N ASP A 653 23.17 11.84 14.26
CA ASP A 653 22.19 12.50 15.15
C ASP A 653 22.20 14.05 15.12
N SER A 654 23.30 14.63 14.63
CA SER A 654 23.62 16.06 14.68
C SER A 654 23.77 16.74 13.32
N GLY A 655 23.81 15.97 12.22
CA GLY A 655 23.71 16.47 10.85
C GLY A 655 22.41 16.07 10.15
N ASP A 656 21.70 15.10 10.71
CA ASP A 656 20.35 14.68 10.34
C ASP A 656 19.26 15.57 10.95
N ALA A 657 18.17 15.76 10.19
CA ALA A 657 16.93 16.41 10.60
C ALA A 657 15.94 15.47 11.32
N PHE A 658 16.00 14.15 11.10
CA PHE A 658 15.02 13.18 11.63
C PHE A 658 15.64 11.90 12.27
N PRO A 659 16.45 11.96 13.35
CA PRO A 659 17.27 10.82 13.84
C PRO A 659 16.54 9.63 14.50
N ASN A 660 15.28 9.40 14.12
CA ASN A 660 14.37 8.34 14.59
C ASN A 660 13.47 7.84 13.42
N ASP A 661 13.76 8.17 12.16
CA ASP A 661 13.02 7.83 10.94
C ASP A 661 13.98 7.60 9.76
N TYR A 662 14.58 6.40 9.71
CA TYR A 662 15.59 5.94 8.74
C TYR A 662 15.28 6.12 7.23
N THR A 663 14.11 6.66 6.90
CA THR A 663 13.69 6.97 5.53
C THR A 663 13.84 8.44 5.16
N GLN A 664 14.10 9.33 6.13
CA GLN A 664 14.15 10.79 5.97
C GLN A 664 15.36 11.38 6.70
N TRP A 665 16.12 12.25 6.04
CA TRP A 665 17.27 12.88 6.70
C TRP A 665 17.68 14.27 6.21
N ASN A 666 16.98 14.82 5.21
CA ASN A 666 17.23 16.15 4.70
C ASN A 666 15.93 16.95 4.72
N ASP A 667 15.98 18.12 5.32
CA ASP A 667 14.92 19.13 5.39
C ASP A 667 15.50 20.36 4.68
N SER A 668 14.99 20.69 3.50
CA SER A 668 15.61 21.70 2.64
C SER A 668 15.27 23.15 3.01
N ASP A 669 14.33 23.40 3.94
CA ASP A 669 13.89 24.76 4.31
C ASP A 669 13.49 25.00 5.78
N ASP A 670 13.84 24.07 6.67
CA ASP A 670 13.69 24.08 8.13
C ASP A 670 12.23 23.88 8.64
N ASP A 671 11.41 23.07 7.97
CA ASP A 671 9.96 22.92 8.22
C ASP A 671 9.50 21.64 8.96
N ASN A 672 10.40 20.67 9.14
CA ASN A 672 10.18 19.35 9.77
C ASN A 672 9.39 18.31 8.92
N PHE A 673 9.39 18.42 7.59
CA PHE A 673 9.10 17.33 6.66
C PHE A 673 10.34 16.92 5.85
N GLY A 674 10.40 15.66 5.43
CA GLY A 674 11.61 15.08 4.84
C GLY A 674 11.60 15.06 3.31
N ASP A 675 12.69 15.50 2.68
CA ASP A 675 12.82 15.61 1.23
C ASP A 675 12.68 14.26 0.49
N ASN A 676 13.06 13.14 1.11
CA ASN A 676 13.13 11.83 0.45
C ASN A 676 11.74 11.32 0.09
N TRP A 677 11.60 10.66 -1.06
CA TRP A 677 10.27 10.35 -1.63
C TRP A 677 10.16 8.92 -2.19
N ALA A 678 8.94 8.37 -2.14
CA ALA A 678 8.63 7.05 -2.69
C ALA A 678 8.05 7.09 -4.12
N ASP A 679 7.24 8.11 -4.47
CA ASP A 679 6.56 8.19 -5.76
C ASP A 679 7.52 8.57 -6.90
N SER A 680 7.74 7.63 -7.84
CA SER A 680 8.59 7.85 -9.01
C SER A 680 8.03 8.90 -9.99
N SER A 681 6.80 9.38 -9.82
CA SER A 681 6.29 10.53 -10.58
C SER A 681 7.07 11.82 -10.31
N TRP A 682 7.67 11.95 -9.11
CA TRP A 682 8.44 13.13 -8.69
C TRP A 682 9.89 13.14 -9.20
N ASP A 683 10.41 12.00 -9.68
CA ASP A 683 11.81 11.83 -10.13
C ASP A 683 12.21 12.84 -11.22
N ALA A 684 11.26 13.20 -12.10
CA ALA A 684 11.46 14.12 -13.20
C ALA A 684 11.72 15.58 -12.76
N GLU A 685 11.37 15.92 -11.51
CA GLU A 685 11.55 17.25 -10.90
C GLU A 685 12.63 17.25 -9.82
N ARG A 686 12.66 16.24 -8.92
CA ARG A 686 13.58 16.21 -7.78
C ARG A 686 15.00 15.78 -8.11
N VAL A 687 15.20 14.77 -8.96
CA VAL A 687 16.56 14.31 -9.35
C VAL A 687 17.39 15.43 -10.02
N PRO A 688 16.81 16.33 -10.84
CA PRO A 688 17.50 17.53 -11.32
C PRO A 688 17.80 18.62 -10.27
N LEU A 689 17.12 18.61 -9.12
CA LEU A 689 17.31 19.60 -8.04
C LEU A 689 18.36 19.14 -7.02
N GLY A 690 18.40 17.84 -6.70
CA GLY A 690 19.35 17.27 -5.73
C GLY A 690 18.97 17.55 -4.26
N ILE A 691 17.66 17.62 -4.00
CA ILE A 691 17.03 17.73 -2.67
C ILE A 691 16.41 16.37 -2.36
N GLY A 692 16.87 15.73 -1.27
CA GLY A 692 16.59 14.32 -0.95
C GLY A 692 17.01 13.30 -2.03
N MET A 693 16.56 12.06 -1.84
CA MET A 693 16.63 10.98 -2.84
C MET A 693 15.40 10.06 -2.80
N ARG A 694 15.24 9.21 -3.83
CA ARG A 694 14.11 8.27 -3.92
C ARG A 694 14.34 7.05 -3.02
N ILE A 695 13.52 6.91 -1.98
CA ILE A 695 13.47 5.75 -1.06
C ILE A 695 12.08 5.13 -1.14
N THR A 696 11.99 3.83 -1.45
CA THR A 696 10.71 3.16 -1.74
C THR A 696 9.75 3.10 -0.57
N GLU A 697 10.25 3.23 0.66
CA GLU A 697 9.47 3.16 1.90
C GLU A 697 9.32 4.54 2.59
N ALA A 698 9.74 5.64 1.92
CA ALA A 698 9.73 7.00 2.46
C ALA A 698 8.36 7.41 3.02
N ILE A 699 8.30 7.59 4.34
CA ILE A 699 7.09 8.02 5.04
C ILE A 699 7.05 9.54 5.18
N ARG A 700 5.84 10.10 5.01
CA ARG A 700 5.54 11.56 5.06
C ARG A 700 6.54 12.42 4.26
N PRO A 701 6.78 12.09 2.97
CA PRO A 701 7.68 12.87 2.14
C PRO A 701 7.11 14.28 1.96
N ASP A 702 7.93 15.30 2.20
CA ASP A 702 7.58 16.68 1.87
C ASP A 702 7.24 16.78 0.37
N ALA A 703 6.17 17.48 0.03
CA ALA A 703 5.70 17.76 -1.32
C ALA A 703 6.24 19.10 -1.89
N CYS A 704 6.77 20.00 -1.07
CA CYS A 704 7.23 21.35 -1.40
C CYS A 704 8.67 21.72 -0.92
N PRO A 705 9.75 20.92 -1.16
CA PRO A 705 11.10 21.02 -0.53
C PRO A 705 11.99 22.21 -0.92
N THR A 706 11.39 23.39 -1.00
CA THR A 706 12.02 24.72 -1.13
C THR A 706 11.10 25.86 -0.61
N VAL A 707 9.92 25.53 -0.05
CA VAL A 707 8.86 26.45 0.40
C VAL A 707 8.16 25.94 1.68
N ALA A 708 8.94 25.81 2.77
CA ALA A 708 8.54 25.53 4.15
C ALA A 708 7.06 25.80 4.51
N GLY A 709 6.40 24.79 5.05
CA GLY A 709 5.00 24.83 5.45
C GLY A 709 4.65 23.93 6.65
N ASP A 710 3.36 23.68 6.80
CA ASP A 710 2.80 22.88 7.90
C ASP A 710 1.54 22.07 7.51
N SER A 711 1.24 21.95 6.20
CA SER A 711 0.22 21.00 5.69
C SER A 711 0.54 19.55 6.11
N ILE A 712 -0.51 18.79 6.40
CA ILE A 712 -0.47 17.39 6.88
C ILE A 712 -1.56 16.48 6.29
N LEU A 713 -2.40 16.98 5.37
CA LEU A 713 -3.57 16.23 4.86
C LEU A 713 -3.45 15.87 3.37
N ASP A 714 -2.94 16.76 2.52
CA ASP A 714 -2.84 16.57 1.06
C ASP A 714 -1.39 16.54 0.56
N ARG A 715 -0.60 17.53 0.97
CA ARG A 715 0.72 17.85 0.43
C ARG A 715 1.61 18.28 1.60
N TYR A 716 2.05 17.30 2.38
CA TYR A 716 2.97 17.45 3.51
C TYR A 716 4.08 18.47 3.22
N GLY A 717 4.40 19.36 4.16
CA GLY A 717 5.44 20.40 4.03
C GLY A 717 5.15 21.54 3.03
N CYS A 718 4.03 21.49 2.30
CA CYS A 718 3.57 22.69 1.59
C CYS A 718 2.95 23.71 2.56
N LEU A 719 3.17 25.00 2.25
CA LEU A 719 2.60 26.14 2.98
C LEU A 719 1.11 25.97 3.25
N ASP A 720 0.73 26.15 4.51
CA ASP A 720 -0.65 26.25 5.01
C ASP A 720 -0.79 27.63 5.69
N SER A 721 -1.50 28.56 5.03
CA SER A 721 -1.54 29.96 5.45
C SER A 721 -2.45 30.24 6.67
N ASP A 722 -3.26 29.29 7.13
CA ASP A 722 -4.15 29.48 8.30
C ASP A 722 -4.16 28.35 9.35
N SER A 723 -3.44 27.25 9.08
CA SER A 723 -3.12 26.12 9.95
C SER A 723 -4.29 25.16 10.21
N ASP A 724 -4.99 24.72 9.17
CA ASP A 724 -6.03 23.67 9.24
C ASP A 724 -5.54 22.25 8.85
N GLY A 725 -4.43 22.17 8.10
CA GLY A 725 -3.78 20.95 7.64
C GLY A 725 -3.78 20.73 6.13
N TRP A 726 -4.48 21.53 5.32
CA TRP A 726 -4.38 21.51 3.85
C TRP A 726 -3.37 22.54 3.33
N SER A 727 -2.84 22.33 2.12
CA SER A 727 -1.86 23.25 1.51
C SER A 727 -2.52 24.36 0.67
N ASP A 728 -1.92 25.56 0.65
CA ASP A 728 -2.28 26.73 -0.18
C ASP A 728 -2.52 26.45 -1.69
N GLU A 729 -2.07 25.29 -2.20
CA GLU A 729 -2.25 24.85 -3.59
C GLU A 729 -3.31 23.74 -3.77
N GLY A 730 -3.59 22.96 -2.73
CA GLY A 730 -4.69 21.98 -2.68
C GLY A 730 -6.01 22.55 -2.16
N ASP A 731 -5.92 23.63 -1.38
CA ASP A 731 -7.02 24.32 -0.72
C ASP A 731 -7.69 25.39 -1.62
N ALA A 732 -9.03 25.46 -1.57
CA ALA A 732 -9.85 26.46 -2.22
C ALA A 732 -9.95 27.81 -1.46
N PHE A 733 -9.74 27.82 -0.14
CA PHE A 733 -9.87 28.99 0.74
C PHE A 733 -8.68 29.23 1.72
N PRO A 734 -7.43 29.42 1.25
CA PRO A 734 -6.21 29.49 2.12
C PRO A 734 -6.06 30.67 3.10
N GLU A 735 -7.14 31.33 3.50
CA GLU A 735 -7.16 32.26 4.65
C GLU A 735 -8.43 32.08 5.52
N ASP A 736 -9.12 30.92 5.43
CA ASP A 736 -10.23 30.52 6.30
C ASP A 736 -10.25 29.01 6.65
N SER A 737 -9.43 28.63 7.64
CA SER A 737 -9.27 27.39 8.46
C SER A 737 -10.51 26.59 8.91
N THR A 738 -11.62 26.79 8.24
CA THR A 738 -12.90 26.11 8.41
C THR A 738 -13.50 25.64 7.08
N GLN A 739 -12.81 25.90 5.96
CA GLN A 739 -13.15 25.50 4.59
C GLN A 739 -11.87 25.17 3.82
N TRP A 740 -11.82 24.00 3.18
CA TRP A 740 -10.67 23.59 2.36
C TRP A 740 -11.02 23.17 0.92
N ALA A 741 -12.32 23.08 0.59
CA ALA A 741 -12.79 22.54 -0.69
C ALA A 741 -13.95 23.37 -1.26
N ASP A 742 -13.92 23.56 -2.59
CA ASP A 742 -14.96 24.17 -3.44
C ASP A 742 -15.18 23.21 -4.61
N THR A 743 -16.16 22.30 -4.50
CA THR A 743 -16.31 21.18 -5.44
C THR A 743 -16.82 21.60 -6.83
N ASP A 744 -17.43 22.79 -6.98
CA ASP A 744 -17.98 23.26 -8.26
C ASP A 744 -17.42 24.58 -8.81
N GLY A 745 -16.70 25.35 -7.99
CA GLY A 745 -15.91 26.51 -8.36
C GLY A 745 -16.65 27.85 -8.29
N ASP A 746 -17.65 27.99 -7.42
CA ASP A 746 -18.44 29.22 -7.27
C ASP A 746 -17.89 30.21 -6.19
N GLY A 747 -17.08 29.72 -5.25
CA GLY A 747 -16.48 30.50 -4.16
C GLY A 747 -17.20 30.43 -2.80
N TYR A 748 -18.06 29.43 -2.58
CA TYR A 748 -18.51 28.97 -1.26
C TYR A 748 -17.92 27.59 -0.94
N GLY A 749 -17.77 27.26 0.35
CA GLY A 749 -16.99 26.09 0.78
C GLY A 749 -17.83 24.87 1.18
N ASP A 750 -17.38 23.68 0.79
CA ASP A 750 -18.10 22.41 0.94
C ASP A 750 -18.39 22.02 2.42
N GLU A 751 -17.61 22.51 3.39
CA GLU A 751 -17.72 22.09 4.79
C GLU A 751 -18.88 22.78 5.51
N ALA A 752 -19.95 22.03 5.75
CA ALA A 752 -21.24 22.48 6.30
C ALA A 752 -21.21 23.11 7.71
N PHE A 753 -20.04 23.20 8.35
CA PHE A 753 -19.85 23.88 9.64
C PHE A 753 -18.87 25.07 9.57
N GLY A 754 -18.28 25.33 8.41
CA GLY A 754 -17.34 26.42 8.19
C GLY A 754 -17.97 27.79 7.99
N ASN A 755 -17.11 28.79 7.83
CA ASN A 755 -17.52 30.11 7.36
C ASN A 755 -17.98 30.02 5.91
N LEU A 756 -19.05 30.74 5.54
CA LEU A 756 -19.58 30.77 4.17
C LEU A 756 -19.74 29.37 3.54
N ALA A 757 -20.20 28.40 4.34
CA ALA A 757 -20.48 27.05 3.87
C ALA A 757 -21.57 27.04 2.80
N ASP A 758 -21.37 26.25 1.74
CA ASP A 758 -22.33 26.06 0.66
C ASP A 758 -23.47 25.12 1.09
N GLU A 759 -24.70 25.47 0.69
CA GLU A 759 -25.90 24.65 0.85
C GLU A 759 -26.30 23.92 -0.45
N CYS A 760 -25.44 23.99 -1.47
CA CYS A 760 -25.52 23.33 -2.77
C CYS A 760 -24.18 22.72 -3.35
N PRO A 761 -23.27 22.02 -2.60
CA PRO A 761 -21.84 21.73 -2.96
C PRO A 761 -21.47 20.95 -4.26
N THR A 762 -22.30 20.98 -5.30
CA THR A 762 -22.10 20.37 -6.63
C THR A 762 -22.86 21.13 -7.74
N LEU A 763 -23.43 22.30 -7.43
CA LEU A 763 -24.37 23.07 -8.25
C LEU A 763 -24.06 24.60 -8.15
N PRO A 764 -23.12 25.12 -8.97
CA PRO A 764 -22.50 26.42 -8.75
C PRO A 764 -23.50 27.57 -8.86
N GLY A 765 -23.47 28.50 -7.92
CA GLY A 765 -24.47 29.57 -7.81
C GLY A 765 -23.92 30.93 -7.39
N ASN A 766 -24.77 31.67 -6.67
CA ASN A 766 -24.51 33.04 -6.24
C ASN A 766 -25.52 33.60 -5.21
N SER A 767 -26.38 32.78 -4.59
CA SER A 767 -27.25 33.24 -3.50
C SER A 767 -26.42 33.73 -2.31
N THR A 768 -26.97 34.64 -1.50
CA THR A 768 -26.28 35.35 -0.41
C THR A 768 -27.11 35.56 0.87
N LEU A 769 -28.39 35.18 0.88
CA LEU A 769 -29.35 35.56 1.94
C LEU A 769 -30.01 34.39 2.67
N ASP A 770 -30.27 33.27 1.98
CA ASP A 770 -31.02 32.12 2.51
C ASP A 770 -30.18 30.83 2.56
N ARG A 771 -29.67 30.40 1.40
CA ARG A 771 -28.86 29.22 1.16
C ARG A 771 -27.65 29.68 0.37
N LEU A 772 -26.49 29.75 1.00
CA LEU A 772 -25.25 30.19 0.35
C LEU A 772 -24.83 29.18 -0.73
N GLY A 773 -24.04 29.63 -1.73
CA GLY A 773 -23.60 28.88 -2.92
C GLY A 773 -24.68 28.36 -3.87
N CYS A 774 -25.94 28.29 -3.44
CA CYS A 774 -27.02 27.86 -4.30
C CYS A 774 -27.28 28.81 -5.50
N PRO A 775 -27.75 28.27 -6.65
CA PRO A 775 -28.10 29.07 -7.82
C PRO A 775 -29.16 30.13 -7.53
N ASP A 776 -28.94 31.34 -8.04
CA ASP A 776 -29.86 32.48 -8.00
C ASP A 776 -29.94 33.05 -9.44
N THR A 777 -31.04 32.77 -10.14
CA THR A 777 -31.19 33.04 -11.58
C THR A 777 -31.32 34.54 -11.92
N ASP A 778 -31.61 35.43 -10.96
CA ASP A 778 -31.87 36.85 -11.24
C ASP A 778 -31.01 37.88 -10.48
N GLY A 779 -30.36 37.47 -9.39
CA GLY A 779 -29.33 38.21 -8.68
C GLY A 779 -29.85 39.08 -7.52
N ASP A 780 -30.99 38.74 -6.92
CA ASP A 780 -31.52 39.43 -5.73
C ASP A 780 -30.92 38.91 -4.40
N GLY A 781 -30.33 37.71 -4.43
CA GLY A 781 -29.63 37.08 -3.32
C GLY A 781 -30.35 35.93 -2.63
N TRP A 782 -31.54 35.50 -3.09
CA TRP A 782 -32.21 34.26 -2.66
C TRP A 782 -32.00 33.12 -3.65
N SER A 783 -31.99 31.87 -3.17
CA SER A 783 -31.81 30.69 -4.01
C SER A 783 -33.05 30.31 -4.83
N ASP A 784 -32.85 29.79 -6.05
CA ASP A 784 -33.89 29.35 -7.00
C ASP A 784 -34.88 28.31 -6.41
N ASP A 785 -34.49 27.59 -5.36
CA ASP A 785 -35.31 26.59 -4.65
C ASP A 785 -36.21 27.22 -3.55
N ALA A 786 -35.84 28.39 -3.02
CA ALA A 786 -36.58 29.11 -1.98
C ALA A 786 -37.35 30.32 -2.52
N ASP A 787 -36.90 30.87 -3.64
CA ASP A 787 -37.52 31.98 -4.36
C ASP A 787 -38.77 31.52 -5.12
N ALA A 788 -39.91 32.15 -4.81
CA ALA A 788 -41.17 31.90 -5.49
C ALA A 788 -41.26 32.45 -6.94
N PHE A 789 -40.33 33.31 -7.36
CA PHE A 789 -40.41 34.13 -8.58
C PHE A 789 -39.22 34.03 -9.54
N THR A 790 -38.03 33.61 -9.12
CA THR A 790 -36.81 33.12 -9.85
C THR A 790 -36.28 33.91 -11.05
N ARG A 791 -36.93 35.02 -11.43
CA ARG A 791 -36.71 35.82 -12.66
C ARG A 791 -37.16 37.27 -12.51
N ASN A 792 -37.40 37.73 -11.29
CA ASN A 792 -37.90 39.04 -10.94
C ASN A 792 -37.17 39.59 -9.69
N PRO A 793 -35.99 40.25 -9.84
CA PRO A 793 -35.05 40.60 -8.76
C PRO A 793 -35.53 41.76 -7.85
N ASP A 794 -36.84 41.95 -7.74
CA ASP A 794 -37.51 42.82 -6.79
C ASP A 794 -38.42 42.01 -5.82
N ALA A 795 -38.62 40.68 -6.04
CA ALA A 795 -39.53 39.83 -5.27
C ALA A 795 -39.07 38.36 -5.18
N TRP A 796 -39.06 37.81 -3.97
CA TRP A 796 -38.51 36.48 -3.67
C TRP A 796 -39.43 35.56 -2.85
N SER A 797 -40.68 35.96 -2.53
CA SER A 797 -41.53 35.16 -1.64
C SER A 797 -43.03 35.37 -1.88
N ASP A 798 -43.75 34.25 -1.91
CA ASP A 798 -45.21 34.13 -1.99
C ASP A 798 -45.68 33.37 -0.74
N GLY A 799 -46.19 34.09 0.26
CA GLY A 799 -46.47 33.55 1.60
C GLY A 799 -47.66 32.60 1.68
N ASP A 800 -48.48 32.47 0.63
CA ASP A 800 -49.69 31.65 0.64
C ASP A 800 -50.01 30.85 -0.65
N GLY A 801 -49.26 31.09 -1.72
CA GLY A 801 -49.21 30.27 -2.94
C GLY A 801 -50.16 30.71 -4.06
N ASP A 802 -50.46 32.00 -4.18
CA ASP A 802 -51.40 32.54 -5.17
C ASP A 802 -50.76 33.20 -6.41
N GLY A 803 -49.45 33.44 -6.37
CA GLY A 803 -48.67 34.07 -7.44
C GLY A 803 -48.48 35.58 -7.33
N TRP A 804 -48.82 36.21 -6.20
CA TRP A 804 -48.43 37.57 -5.84
C TRP A 804 -47.34 37.59 -4.75
N ALA A 805 -46.59 38.69 -4.69
CA ALA A 805 -45.35 38.76 -3.92
C ALA A 805 -45.51 39.52 -2.59
N ASP A 806 -45.00 38.95 -1.50
CA ASP A 806 -44.93 39.56 -0.16
C ASP A 806 -44.20 40.93 -0.15
N GLN A 807 -43.32 41.16 -1.14
CA GLN A 807 -42.47 42.35 -1.23
C GLN A 807 -43.25 43.59 -1.65
N ASN A 808 -43.43 44.52 -0.69
CA ASN A 808 -44.23 45.73 -0.91
C ASN A 808 -43.57 46.72 -1.89
N GLY A 809 -44.24 46.96 -3.02
CA GLY A 809 -43.89 48.03 -3.97
C GLY A 809 -43.34 47.58 -5.33
N THR A 810 -43.33 46.28 -5.60
CA THR A 810 -43.01 45.67 -6.90
C THR A 810 -44.18 45.80 -7.90
N GLU A 811 -44.01 45.41 -9.17
CA GLU A 811 -45.13 45.34 -10.12
C GLU A 811 -46.10 44.16 -9.86
N ILE A 812 -45.73 43.23 -8.96
CA ILE A 812 -46.52 42.03 -8.56
C ILE A 812 -46.75 41.94 -7.04
N SER A 813 -46.66 43.07 -6.34
CA SER A 813 -46.85 43.14 -4.88
C SER A 813 -48.26 42.71 -4.48
N ASP A 814 -48.37 41.86 -3.47
CA ASP A 814 -49.62 41.52 -2.82
C ASP A 814 -50.02 42.59 -1.77
N ASP A 815 -51.32 42.86 -1.65
CA ASP A 815 -51.95 43.64 -0.59
C ASP A 815 -52.52 42.75 0.56
N CYS A 816 -52.49 41.42 0.39
CA CYS A 816 -53.12 40.41 1.25
C CYS A 816 -52.23 39.23 1.80
N PRO A 817 -50.91 39.35 2.13
CA PRO A 817 -49.87 38.26 2.04
C PRO A 817 -49.94 37.05 3.00
N LEU A 818 -51.14 36.58 3.34
CA LEU A 818 -51.45 35.48 4.26
C LEU A 818 -52.84 34.85 3.92
N LYS A 819 -53.41 35.12 2.74
CA LYS A 819 -54.82 34.91 2.38
C LYS A 819 -55.08 34.88 0.85
N ALA A 820 -54.31 34.05 0.14
CA ALA A 820 -54.42 33.60 -1.25
C ALA A 820 -55.69 34.01 -2.02
N GLY A 821 -55.51 34.71 -3.13
CA GLY A 821 -56.57 35.26 -3.96
C GLY A 821 -56.21 35.38 -5.44
N ASN A 822 -56.71 36.46 -6.06
CA ASN A 822 -56.69 36.67 -7.51
C ASN A 822 -57.20 38.05 -7.98
N SER A 823 -57.53 38.99 -7.09
CA SER A 823 -57.93 40.35 -7.50
C SER A 823 -56.77 41.12 -8.13
N THR A 824 -57.10 42.05 -9.04
CA THR A 824 -56.12 42.68 -9.97
C THR A 824 -56.30 44.19 -10.15
N ILE A 825 -57.27 44.83 -9.49
CA ILE A 825 -57.70 46.21 -9.83
C ILE A 825 -57.62 47.20 -8.66
N ASP A 826 -57.87 46.79 -7.42
CA ASP A 826 -57.99 47.68 -6.25
C ASP A 826 -57.07 47.32 -5.09
N LEU A 827 -57.03 46.04 -4.73
CA LEU A 827 -56.03 45.39 -3.89
C LEU A 827 -55.56 44.16 -4.69
N SER A 828 -54.26 43.99 -4.89
CA SER A 828 -53.72 42.79 -5.56
C SER A 828 -53.72 41.60 -4.59
N GLY A 829 -53.70 40.36 -5.13
CA GLY A 829 -53.61 39.07 -4.38
C GLY A 829 -54.70 38.77 -3.33
N CYS A 830 -55.61 39.70 -3.07
CA CYS A 830 -56.79 39.42 -2.26
C CYS A 830 -57.79 38.49 -2.98
N ILE A 831 -58.56 37.71 -2.22
CA ILE A 831 -59.68 36.91 -2.78
C ILE A 831 -60.65 37.80 -3.57
N ASP A 832 -60.92 37.42 -4.82
CA ASP A 832 -62.11 37.79 -5.60
C ASP A 832 -63.05 36.58 -5.68
N SER A 833 -64.20 36.67 -5.01
CA SER A 833 -65.20 35.59 -4.96
C SER A 833 -66.03 35.37 -6.25
N ASP A 834 -65.93 36.24 -7.27
CA ASP A 834 -66.78 36.13 -8.48
C ASP A 834 -66.13 36.42 -9.85
N GLU A 835 -64.83 36.72 -9.88
CA GLU A 835 -63.97 36.85 -11.07
C GLU A 835 -64.20 38.14 -11.90
N ASP A 836 -64.57 39.25 -11.24
CA ASP A 836 -64.76 40.60 -11.81
C ASP A 836 -63.47 41.47 -11.75
N GLY A 837 -62.52 41.11 -10.88
CA GLY A 837 -61.18 41.68 -10.74
C GLY A 837 -60.98 42.56 -9.50
N TYR A 838 -62.04 42.84 -8.73
CA TYR A 838 -61.98 43.58 -7.47
C TYR A 838 -61.97 42.63 -6.26
N SER A 839 -61.29 43.04 -5.19
CA SER A 839 -61.18 42.26 -3.95
C SER A 839 -62.49 42.16 -3.16
N ASP A 840 -62.72 41.05 -2.46
CA ASP A 840 -63.86 40.81 -1.54
C ASP A 840 -64.04 41.92 -0.48
N ASP A 841 -62.96 42.62 -0.11
CA ASP A 841 -62.92 43.67 0.91
C ASP A 841 -63.05 45.09 0.32
N GLY A 842 -62.81 45.27 -0.98
CA GLY A 842 -62.98 46.54 -1.71
C GLY A 842 -64.26 46.63 -2.55
N ASP A 843 -64.81 45.51 -3.00
CA ASP A 843 -66.10 45.43 -3.68
C ASP A 843 -67.30 45.55 -2.71
N PHE A 844 -68.35 46.22 -3.18
CA PHE A 844 -69.63 46.34 -2.52
C PHE A 844 -70.59 45.15 -2.77
N TYR A 845 -70.36 44.29 -3.77
CA TYR A 845 -71.23 43.16 -4.12
C TYR A 845 -70.48 41.83 -4.45
N PRO A 846 -69.64 41.23 -3.56
CA PRO A 846 -68.63 40.20 -3.94
C PRO A 846 -69.17 38.80 -4.30
N LYS A 847 -70.35 38.70 -4.95
CA LYS A 847 -71.03 37.53 -5.54
C LYS A 847 -71.92 37.92 -6.75
N ASP A 848 -71.62 39.03 -7.45
CA ASP A 848 -72.34 39.59 -8.60
C ASP A 848 -71.37 40.33 -9.56
N ALA A 849 -70.55 39.55 -10.30
CA ALA A 849 -69.49 39.89 -11.27
C ALA A 849 -69.85 40.81 -12.47
N MET A 850 -70.85 41.66 -12.31
CA MET A 850 -71.23 42.73 -13.22
C MET A 850 -71.27 44.10 -12.52
N ARG A 851 -70.95 44.18 -11.20
CA ARG A 851 -71.40 45.30 -10.35
C ARG A 851 -70.45 45.69 -9.18
N TRP A 852 -69.16 45.90 -9.41
CA TRP A 852 -68.21 46.28 -8.33
C TRP A 852 -68.45 47.64 -7.59
N GLN A 853 -69.38 48.50 -8.03
CA GLN A 853 -69.68 49.79 -7.35
C GLN A 853 -71.15 49.94 -6.94
N GLN A 854 -71.37 50.58 -5.79
CA GLN A 854 -72.69 51.06 -5.38
C GLN A 854 -73.22 52.14 -6.35
N GLU A 855 -74.30 51.80 -7.07
CA GLU A 855 -75.08 52.77 -7.84
C GLU A 855 -75.74 53.81 -6.92
N GLU A 856 -75.17 55.02 -6.81
CA GLU A 856 -75.84 56.17 -6.18
C GLU A 856 -77.04 56.64 -7.03
N GLU A 857 -78.22 56.08 -6.79
CA GLU A 857 -79.46 56.75 -7.17
C GLU A 857 -79.59 58.10 -6.41
N SER A 858 -79.78 59.17 -7.20
CA SER A 858 -80.43 60.45 -6.82
C SER A 858 -79.60 61.70 -6.38
N ALA A 859 -78.64 62.14 -7.22
CA ALA A 859 -78.08 63.51 -7.15
C ALA A 859 -78.47 64.48 -8.31
N MET A 860 -79.28 64.05 -9.29
CA MET A 860 -79.55 64.77 -10.56
C MET A 860 -80.48 66.01 -10.46
N LEU A 861 -80.36 66.83 -9.40
CA LEU A 861 -81.14 68.06 -9.21
C LEU A 861 -80.32 69.33 -8.93
N TRP A 862 -79.02 69.23 -8.59
CA TRP A 862 -78.21 70.40 -8.22
C TRP A 862 -77.52 71.09 -9.41
N TYR A 863 -77.16 70.35 -10.47
CA TYR A 863 -76.35 70.87 -11.58
C TYR A 863 -77.04 71.90 -12.49
N ILE A 864 -78.38 72.02 -12.45
CA ILE A 864 -79.11 73.10 -13.18
C ILE A 864 -79.20 74.38 -12.33
N ALA A 865 -79.17 74.28 -11.00
CA ALA A 865 -79.33 75.43 -10.10
C ALA A 865 -78.08 76.31 -10.02
N ILE A 866 -76.89 75.69 -9.95
CA ILE A 866 -75.62 76.40 -9.75
C ILE A 866 -75.28 77.36 -10.92
N PRO A 867 -75.40 76.98 -12.21
CA PRO A 867 -75.16 77.89 -13.33
C PRO A 867 -76.09 79.11 -13.32
N ILE A 868 -77.36 78.93 -12.96
CA ILE A 868 -78.35 80.03 -12.89
C ILE A 868 -77.99 81.00 -11.76
N LEU A 869 -77.58 80.48 -10.60
CA LEU A 869 -77.16 81.31 -9.46
C LEU A 869 -75.88 82.11 -9.78
N LEU A 870 -74.91 81.49 -10.46
CA LEU A 870 -73.67 82.14 -10.89
C LEU A 870 -73.91 83.21 -11.97
N ILE A 871 -74.85 83.02 -12.90
CA ILE A 871 -75.24 84.05 -13.88
C ILE A 871 -75.87 85.26 -13.19
N ILE A 872 -76.69 85.05 -12.15
CA ILE A 872 -77.30 86.13 -11.35
C ILE A 872 -76.23 86.91 -10.57
N LEU A 873 -75.22 86.24 -10.02
CA LEU A 873 -74.09 86.89 -9.35
C LEU A 873 -73.15 87.63 -10.33
N ALA A 874 -72.84 87.04 -11.49
CA ALA A 874 -71.96 87.65 -12.50
C ALA A 874 -72.53 88.93 -13.14
N LEU A 875 -73.86 89.05 -13.20
CA LEU A 875 -74.54 90.28 -13.62
C LEU A 875 -74.52 91.40 -12.55
N GLY A 876 -74.07 91.10 -11.32
CA GLY A 876 -74.22 92.00 -10.17
C GLY A 876 -73.13 93.06 -9.97
N LEU A 877 -71.89 92.85 -10.43
CA LEU A 877 -70.75 93.69 -10.01
C LEU A 877 -69.70 94.03 -11.08
N THR A 878 -70.12 94.32 -12.32
CA THR A 878 -69.24 94.93 -13.33
C THR A 878 -69.09 96.45 -13.15
N LEU A 879 -68.26 96.90 -12.20
CA LEU A 879 -67.88 98.32 -12.07
C LEU A 879 -66.47 98.54 -11.50
N VAL A 880 -65.69 99.40 -12.18
CA VAL A 880 -64.35 99.95 -11.82
C VAL A 880 -63.16 98.95 -11.99
N ILE A 881 -62.23 98.99 -12.97
CA ILE A 881 -61.42 100.04 -13.68
C ILE A 881 -60.16 100.45 -12.88
N ARG A 882 -58.89 100.41 -13.35
CA ARG A 882 -58.22 100.00 -14.62
C ARG A 882 -56.67 99.95 -14.46
N ARG A 883 -55.96 99.24 -15.38
CA ARG A 883 -54.52 99.37 -15.78
C ARG A 883 -53.46 98.90 -14.75
N LYS A 884 -52.24 98.49 -15.14
CA LYS A 884 -51.45 98.69 -16.41
C LYS A 884 -50.42 97.55 -16.67
N GLU A 885 -50.16 97.22 -17.96
CA GLU A 885 -48.89 96.83 -18.66
C GLU A 885 -47.70 96.15 -17.90
N ASP A 886 -46.87 95.23 -18.43
CA ASP A 886 -46.83 94.44 -19.71
C ASP A 886 -45.75 93.31 -19.65
N THR A 887 -45.63 92.49 -20.71
CA THR A 887 -44.56 91.52 -21.14
C THR A 887 -43.18 91.48 -20.42
N GLY A 888 -42.40 90.38 -20.35
CA GLY A 888 -42.52 89.00 -20.90
C GLY A 888 -41.14 88.34 -21.23
N SER A 889 -41.10 87.00 -21.38
CA SER A 889 -40.07 86.09 -22.01
C SER A 889 -38.54 86.32 -21.88
N LYS A 890 -37.79 85.25 -21.55
CA LYS A 890 -36.42 84.99 -22.07
C LYS A 890 -36.11 83.49 -22.28
N PHE A 891 -35.35 83.21 -23.34
CA PHE A 891 -34.71 81.92 -23.70
C PHE A 891 -33.24 81.86 -23.22
N ALA A 892 -32.69 80.64 -23.06
CA ALA A 892 -31.27 80.30 -23.30
C ALA A 892 -31.07 78.77 -23.49
N GLN A 893 -30.05 78.37 -24.27
CA GLN A 893 -29.67 77.00 -24.73
C GLN A 893 -28.16 77.06 -25.08
N THR A 894 -27.28 76.04 -25.18
CA THR A 894 -27.14 74.56 -25.03
C THR A 894 -25.59 74.27 -25.09
N PRO A 895 -25.00 73.06 -25.27
CA PRO A 895 -25.41 71.63 -25.23
C PRO A 895 -24.53 70.77 -24.23
N PRO A 896 -24.60 69.40 -24.21
CA PRO A 896 -23.76 68.53 -23.35
C PRO A 896 -22.46 68.02 -24.05
N PRO A 897 -21.52 67.28 -23.39
CA PRO A 897 -21.63 65.80 -23.22
C PRO A 897 -21.00 65.15 -21.94
N ASP A 898 -21.41 63.89 -21.66
CA ASP A 898 -20.73 62.69 -21.10
C ASP A 898 -20.01 62.61 -19.71
N LEU A 899 -19.72 61.35 -19.32
CA LEU A 899 -19.32 60.69 -18.04
C LEU A 899 -17.83 60.93 -17.60
N PRO A 900 -17.27 60.36 -16.47
CA PRO A 900 -17.79 59.37 -15.48
C PRO A 900 -17.46 59.64 -13.97
N ALA A 901 -17.73 58.63 -13.11
CA ALA A 901 -17.15 58.31 -11.77
C ALA A 901 -17.68 59.00 -10.48
N ALA A 902 -17.47 58.32 -9.33
CA ALA A 902 -17.93 58.61 -7.95
C ALA A 902 -16.72 58.86 -6.99
N PRO A 903 -16.82 58.94 -5.63
CA PRO A 903 -17.95 59.01 -4.66
C PRO A 903 -17.77 60.27 -3.73
N PRO A 904 -17.88 60.30 -2.37
CA PRO A 904 -18.71 59.58 -1.36
C PRO A 904 -19.44 60.47 -0.29
N GLY A 905 -20.43 59.88 0.41
CA GLY A 905 -20.66 59.93 1.88
C GLY A 905 -21.13 61.20 2.64
N LEU A 906 -22.18 61.09 3.49
CA LEU A 906 -22.41 61.91 4.73
C LEU A 906 -23.61 61.44 5.64
N ILE A 907 -23.32 60.73 6.75
CA ILE A 907 -23.90 60.81 8.15
C ILE A 907 -25.43 60.60 8.47
N ALA A 908 -25.70 59.84 9.58
CA ALA A 908 -27.00 59.43 10.19
C ALA A 908 -27.61 60.39 11.28
N PRO A 909 -28.76 60.08 11.97
CA PRO A 909 -28.86 59.19 13.19
C PRO A 909 -30.25 58.47 13.38
N GLY A 910 -30.64 57.72 14.45
CA GLY A 910 -29.95 57.11 15.62
C GLY A 910 -30.73 57.08 16.98
N MET A 911 -30.88 55.88 17.63
CA MET A 911 -31.26 55.58 19.06
C MET A 911 -32.75 55.78 19.53
N PRO A 912 -33.30 55.14 20.63
CA PRO A 912 -32.65 54.68 21.91
C PRO A 912 -33.17 53.46 22.78
N ALA A 913 -32.22 52.74 23.42
CA ALA A 913 -32.04 52.26 24.83
C ALA A 913 -33.15 51.93 25.90
N MET A 914 -32.91 50.84 26.70
CA MET A 914 -32.82 50.69 28.20
C MET A 914 -33.29 49.29 28.74
N PRO A 915 -33.03 48.81 30.00
CA PRO A 915 -32.28 49.36 31.17
C PRO A 915 -31.21 48.40 31.84
N PRO A 916 -30.47 48.80 32.94
CA PRO A 916 -29.31 48.05 33.51
C PRO A 916 -29.24 47.84 35.05
N MET A 917 -28.26 47.03 35.56
CA MET A 917 -27.46 47.18 36.82
C MET A 917 -26.68 45.88 37.21
N PRO A 918 -25.61 45.89 38.06
CA PRO A 918 -24.72 46.97 38.54
C PRO A 918 -23.18 46.64 38.51
N ALA A 919 -22.31 47.59 38.88
CA ALA A 919 -20.84 47.43 39.11
C ALA A 919 -20.47 47.72 40.61
N MET A 920 -19.23 47.82 41.15
CA MET A 920 -17.81 48.10 40.73
C MET A 920 -16.90 47.74 41.99
N PRO A 921 -15.56 48.02 42.17
CA PRO A 921 -14.50 48.68 41.38
C PRO A 921 -13.13 47.89 41.35
N ALA A 922 -11.96 48.56 41.32
CA ALA A 922 -10.60 47.97 41.29
C ALA A 922 -9.53 48.71 42.15
N MET A 923 -8.41 48.02 42.48
CA MET A 923 -7.12 48.52 43.07
C MET A 923 -7.17 49.17 44.50
N PRO A 924 -6.05 49.42 45.26
CA PRO A 924 -4.62 49.48 44.88
C PRO A 924 -3.54 48.89 45.87
N THR A 925 -2.27 49.11 45.47
CA THR A 925 -0.91 48.93 46.06
C THR A 925 -0.65 48.87 47.59
N GLN A 926 0.29 47.99 48.02
CA GLN A 926 1.63 48.33 48.61
C GLN A 926 2.48 47.09 49.01
N ALA A 927 3.80 47.28 49.21
CA ALA A 927 4.83 46.29 49.61
C ALA A 927 5.34 46.60 51.07
N PRO A 928 6.45 46.05 51.64
CA PRO A 928 7.42 45.02 51.18
C PRO A 928 7.86 43.98 52.26
N LEU A 929 8.77 43.03 51.92
CA LEU A 929 10.04 42.76 52.66
C LEU A 929 10.93 41.66 52.01
N VAL A 930 12.18 41.54 52.50
CA VAL A 930 13.39 40.85 51.96
C VAL A 930 13.96 40.03 53.17
N PRO A 931 14.70 38.87 53.08
CA PRO A 931 15.88 38.69 52.20
C PRO A 931 16.29 37.28 51.70
N ALA A 932 17.30 37.29 50.81
CA ALA A 932 18.14 36.16 50.39
C ALA A 932 19.29 35.86 51.40
N PRO A 933 20.13 34.81 51.18
CA PRO A 933 21.29 34.89 50.27
C PRO A 933 21.43 33.65 49.35
N GLY A 934 22.33 33.53 48.36
CA GLY A 934 23.36 34.42 47.77
C GLY A 934 24.29 33.53 46.89
N ALA A 935 24.51 33.79 45.59
CA ALA A 935 25.31 34.86 44.97
C ALA A 935 26.84 34.69 45.09
N MET A 936 27.54 34.54 43.95
CA MET A 936 28.89 35.05 43.54
C MET A 936 29.51 34.18 42.40
N PRO A 937 30.44 34.71 41.55
CA PRO A 937 30.17 34.72 40.09
C PRO A 937 31.36 34.37 39.18
N VAL A 938 31.21 34.64 37.87
CA VAL A 938 32.29 34.72 36.86
C VAL A 938 33.41 35.69 37.29
N ALA A 939 34.67 35.33 37.02
CA ALA A 939 35.81 36.23 37.15
C ALA A 939 36.91 35.93 36.10
N THR A 940 37.26 36.92 35.28
CA THR A 940 38.45 36.91 34.42
C THR A 940 39.58 37.71 35.07
N LEU A 941 40.81 37.18 35.07
CA LEU A 941 42.06 37.94 35.25
C LEU A 941 43.30 37.08 34.92
N ALA A 942 44.15 37.54 34.00
CA ALA A 942 45.47 36.97 33.67
C ALA A 942 46.61 37.75 34.41
N PRO A 943 47.93 37.66 34.09
CA PRO A 943 48.67 36.71 33.23
C PRO A 943 50.02 36.19 33.84
N ALA A 944 50.67 35.18 33.21
CA ALA A 944 52.11 34.89 33.42
C ALA A 944 52.82 34.06 32.31
N ALA A 945 53.66 34.73 31.50
CA ALA A 945 54.95 34.29 30.90
C ALA A 945 55.19 32.87 30.28
N VAL A 946 55.22 32.81 28.94
CA VAL A 946 56.36 32.44 28.03
C VAL A 946 57.69 32.06 28.75
N PRO A 947 58.44 30.97 28.42
CA PRO A 947 58.92 30.56 27.06
C PRO A 947 58.75 29.05 26.67
N ILE A 948 58.60 28.66 25.37
CA ILE A 948 59.57 28.34 24.28
C ILE A 948 60.30 26.96 24.37
N ALA A 949 60.21 26.19 23.26
CA ALA A 949 61.07 25.07 22.75
C ALA A 949 60.82 23.58 23.19
N THR A 950 60.26 22.79 22.26
CA THR A 950 60.85 21.63 21.50
C THR A 950 62.09 20.87 22.03
N PRO A 951 62.30 19.57 21.69
CA PRO A 951 61.40 18.51 21.17
C PRO A 951 61.60 17.13 21.88
N ALA A 952 61.31 16.02 21.18
CA ALA A 952 61.47 14.58 21.50
C ALA A 952 62.96 14.12 21.75
N PRO A 953 63.34 12.81 21.89
CA PRO A 953 62.60 11.54 21.71
C PRO A 953 62.94 10.36 22.68
N SER A 954 62.51 9.12 22.33
CA SER A 954 63.26 7.83 22.41
C SER A 954 62.97 6.78 23.52
N ALA A 955 62.60 5.57 23.02
CA ALA A 955 63.06 4.21 23.40
C ALA A 955 62.36 3.32 24.47
N THR A 956 62.48 2.01 24.16
CA THR A 956 61.89 0.73 24.63
C THR A 956 62.82 0.04 25.71
N PRO A 957 63.02 -1.30 25.92
CA PRO A 957 62.45 -2.56 25.33
C PRO A 957 62.32 -3.84 26.25
N THR A 958 62.05 -5.02 25.64
CA THR A 958 62.65 -6.39 25.84
C THR A 958 62.07 -7.56 26.74
N LEU A 959 62.03 -8.79 26.13
CA LEU A 959 62.58 -10.15 26.54
C LEU A 959 61.72 -11.38 27.08
N GLU A 960 61.55 -12.43 26.21
CA GLU A 960 62.12 -13.84 26.25
C GLU A 960 61.50 -15.15 26.92
N VAL A 961 61.76 -16.33 26.26
CA VAL A 961 62.17 -17.72 26.76
C VAL A 961 61.29 -19.04 26.71
N GLU A 962 61.67 -19.98 25.80
CA GLU A 962 61.93 -21.48 25.80
C GLU A 962 60.94 -22.70 26.08
N LEU A 963 60.81 -23.59 25.04
CA LEU A 963 61.20 -25.04 24.86
C LEU A 963 60.51 -26.36 25.45
N MET A 964 60.44 -27.40 24.56
CA MET A 964 61.03 -28.80 24.61
C MET A 964 60.22 -30.16 24.70
N SER A 965 60.31 -31.00 23.63
CA SER A 965 60.65 -32.48 23.56
C SER A 965 59.67 -33.64 23.97
N THR A 966 59.72 -34.93 23.51
CA THR A 966 60.13 -35.65 22.24
C THR A 966 59.73 -37.19 22.22
N GLU A 967 59.66 -37.81 21.01
CA GLU A 967 60.10 -39.20 20.61
C GLU A 967 59.31 -40.57 20.74
N ASN A 968 58.96 -41.18 19.57
CA ASN A 968 59.44 -42.48 18.96
C ASN A 968 58.65 -43.85 18.83
N ALA A 969 58.62 -44.38 17.57
CA ALA A 969 58.86 -45.78 17.06
C ALA A 969 57.80 -46.93 16.81
N LEU A 970 57.36 -47.07 15.53
CA LEU A 970 57.52 -48.21 14.55
C LEU A 970 57.09 -49.71 14.78
N ASP A 971 56.29 -50.31 13.84
CA ASP A 971 56.72 -51.28 12.76
C ASP A 971 55.69 -52.38 12.25
N SER A 972 55.68 -52.65 10.91
CA SER A 972 55.54 -53.94 10.16
C SER A 972 54.21 -54.73 9.84
N LEU A 973 53.77 -54.63 8.56
CA LEU A 973 53.55 -55.69 7.50
C LEU A 973 52.30 -56.66 7.34
N LEU A 974 51.80 -56.69 6.09
CA LEU A 974 51.31 -57.80 5.20
C LEU A 974 49.81 -58.21 4.99
N SER A 975 49.49 -58.57 3.73
CA SER A 975 48.20 -58.87 3.03
C SER A 975 47.73 -60.38 3.10
N PRO A 976 46.73 -60.94 2.32
CA PRO A 976 45.85 -60.44 1.23
C PRO A 976 44.34 -60.93 1.22
N ALA A 977 43.65 -60.72 0.07
CA ALA A 977 42.26 -61.05 -0.39
C ALA A 977 41.87 -62.58 -0.43
N PRO A 978 40.71 -63.10 -0.97
CA PRO A 978 39.77 -62.53 -2.00
C PRO A 978 38.25 -62.94 -2.06
N SER A 979 37.55 -62.37 -3.05
CA SER A 979 36.47 -62.95 -3.93
C SER A 979 35.01 -63.14 -3.46
N VAL A 980 34.03 -62.76 -4.30
CA VAL A 980 33.15 -63.65 -5.13
C VAL A 980 32.17 -62.84 -6.04
N GLU A 981 32.00 -63.29 -7.29
CA GLU A 981 31.05 -62.82 -8.35
C GLU A 981 30.06 -63.99 -8.69
N PRO A 982 29.05 -63.97 -9.63
CA PRO A 982 28.87 -63.07 -10.79
C PRO A 982 27.41 -62.69 -11.23
N ALA A 983 27.36 -61.88 -12.32
CA ALA A 983 26.33 -61.85 -13.40
C ALA A 983 24.97 -61.14 -13.15
N SER A 984 24.24 -60.62 -14.17
CA SER A 984 24.33 -60.88 -15.62
C SER A 984 23.76 -59.79 -16.59
N THR A 985 24.48 -59.51 -17.70
CA THR A 985 23.99 -59.23 -19.10
C THR A 985 23.03 -58.04 -19.39
N GLU A 986 23.06 -57.32 -20.53
CA GLU A 986 23.74 -57.51 -21.85
C GLU A 986 23.75 -56.18 -22.67
N THR A 987 24.90 -55.79 -23.28
CA THR A 987 25.09 -55.16 -24.65
C THR A 987 24.18 -54.01 -25.17
N ILE A 988 24.57 -53.00 -25.99
CA ILE A 988 25.79 -52.58 -26.76
C ILE A 988 25.47 -51.17 -27.37
N ALA A 989 26.37 -50.28 -27.85
CA ALA A 989 27.79 -49.89 -27.64
C ALA A 989 28.27 -49.00 -28.84
N THR A 990 29.39 -48.25 -28.68
CA THR A 990 30.12 -47.43 -29.72
C THR A 990 29.42 -46.12 -30.17
N GLU A 991 30.10 -45.01 -30.51
CA GLU A 991 31.52 -44.80 -30.89
C GLU A 991 31.99 -43.31 -30.71
N THR A 992 33.04 -43.01 -29.92
CA THR A 992 34.04 -41.89 -30.02
C THR A 992 33.60 -40.43 -30.30
N ILE A 993 34.17 -39.37 -29.68
CA ILE A 993 35.56 -38.84 -29.83
C ILE A 993 35.88 -37.83 -28.69
N ALA A 994 37.12 -37.83 -28.19
CA ALA A 994 37.73 -36.86 -27.24
C ALA A 994 38.33 -35.61 -27.96
N PRO A 995 38.59 -34.43 -27.32
CA PRO A 995 39.13 -34.23 -25.95
C PRO A 995 38.44 -33.05 -25.15
N VAL A 996 38.87 -32.36 -24.05
CA VAL A 996 40.12 -31.95 -23.29
C VAL A 996 39.63 -31.04 -22.05
N THR A 997 39.80 -31.16 -20.68
CA THR A 997 40.80 -30.90 -19.52
C THR A 997 40.66 -29.62 -18.62
N THR A 998 41.42 -29.43 -17.49
CA THR A 998 42.01 -28.15 -16.94
C THR A 998 41.70 -27.46 -15.54
N THR A 999 41.13 -28.09 -14.50
CA THR A 999 41.16 -27.73 -13.02
C THR A 999 41.98 -26.51 -12.46
N PRO A 1000 41.61 -25.73 -11.38
CA PRO A 1000 42.12 -26.02 -10.00
C PRO A 1000 41.50 -25.38 -8.68
N THR A 1001 40.97 -26.25 -7.79
CA THR A 1001 41.24 -26.49 -6.34
C THR A 1001 40.88 -25.54 -5.14
N THR A 1002 40.78 -26.17 -3.94
CA THR A 1002 40.17 -25.66 -2.67
C THR A 1002 40.98 -25.94 -1.36
N SER A 1003 40.44 -25.59 -0.18
CA SER A 1003 41.14 -25.49 1.13
C SER A 1003 40.84 -26.59 2.19
N THR A 1004 41.66 -26.73 3.26
CA THR A 1004 41.62 -27.92 4.18
C THR A 1004 41.66 -27.70 5.72
N GLY A 1005 41.33 -28.75 6.52
CA GLY A 1005 41.06 -28.68 7.98
C GLY A 1005 41.36 -29.96 8.83
N PRO A 1006 40.60 -30.26 9.92
CA PRO A 1006 40.98 -31.24 10.97
C PRO A 1006 41.07 -32.74 10.59
N GLN A 1007 41.46 -33.60 11.56
CA GLN A 1007 41.88 -34.99 11.31
C GLN A 1007 40.79 -36.08 11.53
N ILE A 1008 40.46 -36.82 10.46
CA ILE A 1008 39.40 -37.85 10.41
C ILE A 1008 39.68 -39.06 11.33
N PRO A 1009 38.69 -39.56 12.11
CA PRO A 1009 38.84 -40.76 12.95
C PRO A 1009 38.86 -42.08 12.16
N ALA A 1010 39.44 -43.12 12.76
CA ALA A 1010 39.69 -44.41 12.12
C ALA A 1010 38.45 -45.28 11.76
N GLU A 1011 37.23 -44.73 11.88
CA GLU A 1011 36.01 -45.30 11.31
C GLU A 1011 35.78 -44.84 9.86
N GLY A 1012 36.52 -43.82 9.40
CA GLY A 1012 36.22 -43.04 8.21
C GLY A 1012 35.48 -41.75 8.56
N LEU A 1013 35.17 -40.96 7.53
CA LEU A 1013 34.27 -39.81 7.64
C LEU A 1013 32.87 -40.23 8.15
N PRO A 1014 32.08 -39.29 8.68
CA PRO A 1014 30.66 -39.50 8.90
C PRO A 1014 30.00 -40.01 7.61
N ASN A 1015 29.05 -40.94 7.71
CA ASN A 1015 28.52 -41.62 6.53
C ASN A 1015 27.60 -40.66 5.74
N GLY A 1016 28.14 -40.06 4.68
CA GLY A 1016 27.52 -38.96 3.91
C GLY A 1016 28.14 -37.58 4.19
N TRP A 1017 29.38 -37.51 4.69
CA TRP A 1017 30.16 -36.27 4.78
C TRP A 1017 31.39 -36.33 3.87
N THR A 1018 31.75 -35.19 3.28
CA THR A 1018 32.97 -34.99 2.47
C THR A 1018 34.18 -34.61 3.34
N MET A 1019 35.37 -34.52 2.73
CA MET A 1019 36.54 -33.95 3.40
C MET A 1019 36.32 -32.46 3.74
N GLU A 1020 35.63 -31.69 2.91
CA GLU A 1020 35.41 -30.27 3.15
C GLU A 1020 34.37 -30.00 4.26
N GLN A 1021 33.25 -30.72 4.27
CA GLN A 1021 32.31 -30.68 5.40
C GLN A 1021 33.00 -31.12 6.70
N TRP A 1022 34.04 -31.95 6.61
CA TRP A 1022 34.90 -32.27 7.73
C TRP A 1022 35.91 -31.17 8.07
N ASN A 1023 36.46 -30.48 7.07
CA ASN A 1023 37.34 -29.32 7.23
C ASN A 1023 36.63 -28.19 7.99
N TYR A 1024 35.32 -28.01 7.76
CA TYR A 1024 34.51 -26.97 8.40
C TYR A 1024 33.79 -27.44 9.70
N TYR A 1025 33.18 -28.64 9.71
CA TYR A 1025 32.32 -29.12 10.81
C TYR A 1025 32.86 -30.34 11.58
N GLY A 1026 33.98 -30.93 11.16
CA GLY A 1026 34.49 -32.21 11.69
C GLY A 1026 34.86 -32.17 13.18
N GLU A 1027 35.34 -31.03 13.67
CA GLU A 1027 35.67 -30.85 15.09
C GLU A 1027 34.43 -30.98 16.00
N ASP A 1028 33.30 -30.41 15.59
CA ASP A 1028 32.04 -30.48 16.35
C ASP A 1028 31.36 -31.85 16.25
N TRP A 1029 31.51 -32.54 15.11
CA TRP A 1029 31.06 -33.92 14.99
C TRP A 1029 31.82 -34.89 15.93
N LEU A 1030 33.13 -34.70 16.09
CA LEU A 1030 33.93 -35.47 17.05
C LEU A 1030 33.52 -35.23 18.50
N LYS A 1031 33.23 -33.97 18.87
CA LYS A 1031 32.68 -33.60 20.18
C LYS A 1031 31.33 -34.31 20.41
N ALA A 1032 30.44 -34.29 19.41
CA ALA A 1032 29.14 -34.96 19.48
C ALA A 1032 29.24 -36.49 19.62
N ARG A 1033 30.29 -37.12 19.08
CA ARG A 1033 30.57 -38.57 19.20
C ARG A 1033 31.45 -38.98 20.38
N ASN A 1034 31.93 -38.05 21.21
CA ASN A 1034 32.81 -38.34 22.35
C ASN A 1034 34.16 -38.98 21.90
N GLN A 1035 34.68 -38.58 20.73
CA GLN A 1035 35.98 -39.05 20.18
C GLN A 1035 37.07 -37.95 20.11
N LEU A 1036 36.76 -36.71 20.51
CA LEU A 1036 37.72 -35.73 21.04
C LEU A 1036 37.70 -35.75 22.58
#